data_AF-A0AAE1NM57-F1
#
_entry.id   AF-A0AAE1NM57-F1
#
_cell.length_a   1.000
_cell.length_b   1.000
_cell.length_c   1.000
_cell.angle_alpha   90.00
_cell.angle_beta   90.00
_cell.angle_gamma   90.00
#
_symmetry.space_group_name_H-M   'P 1'
#
loop_
_entity.id
_entity.type
_entity.pdbx_description
1 polymer ?
#
loop_
_entity_poly.entity_id
_entity_poly.type
_entity_poly.pdbx_seq_one_letter_code
_entity_poly.pdbx_strand_id
1 'polypeptide(L)'
;MEEACPVNNVILLADCYKVGHYKQYPPGTSILYSYFESRGGKFPYTCFFGLQYILKRWLVGAVVTKEAIQEAKEIYNAIYRSQDAFNEEGWNHILEHHGGRLPLRIKAVAEGTILPIKNVLFTVENTDPAVPWITSYFETVLSQVWYPLTVATISRVNKQVLHHYLTLTHGDSSLASFLLHDCGYRGVSSVESAAIGAAANLINFQSSDTVAGTCLLRKYYHLEGVGGYSMNCSEHSTVTSWGRDQEARAHAHLIKTNPEVDVGCVVDSYDIWHCLEEIFGSELKEMVLEHGKNGHRVAVRPDSGDHCTVLLKCLDILESKFGSETNSLGYKKLPPYLTVAQGDGMDYRKMARVLEVLEKNGWSSTNVGFGAGAALLQKMDRDTMKCAFKCSFAEVEGKEINVYKQPITDPGKTSKKGRLSLHRDEEGNWSTAQEGTGDKDTDQLMTVFENGELLRDFTFDEILLIYLNGVRMAQLTCGCLNIQLHIQESLQALVPTVPSLTSQESHHPFFLKGVYFVTLSLGGVTEAQKFLVKETRVGGWTVYECQNCHFLTHAIKNGSTSVVASTTLIRDANKIQMLQRGDGYSPVFNMVLPTSIDNRPLPPQSPTDFSNDRSPETEEALKAIQQTMAKFLKKAEAQVEGNIRAYSEKQQAALSALQVRARRDRQTIMRMLAHIQTTPDSHDDDPLETFEMDGATGNFRSTPGFTFKDKGRKDDDLLEDETEMVADETDLALPPLVSAQGRSSQPMSVNPVQSLTGGVRNLTLSSSMAIPQVKPQGNVRVAQSLDVEGLFDMEGLMEGTGVMPPQPPNYQSDDDDDTDDSNHDEGIHIPGGRMPGVRDLAQSVPVNVPMWANPRIAKSVREPIIIERPSDTNQMAASIQALARSVHTTSVDLFGDLPRPRQPF
;
A
#
# COMPACT_ATOMS: atom_id res chain seq x y z
N MET A 1 4.07 -25.77 30.88
CA MET A 1 5.39 -25.85 30.22
C MET A 1 5.18 -25.25 28.85
N GLU A 2 5.94 -24.25 28.46
CA GLU A 2 6.02 -23.93 27.03
C GLU A 2 6.90 -25.01 26.42
N GLU A 3 6.43 -25.68 25.38
CA GLU A 3 7.26 -26.63 24.64
C GLU A 3 8.34 -25.83 23.91
N ALA A 4 9.60 -26.23 24.06
CA ALA A 4 10.70 -25.50 23.46
C ALA A 4 10.58 -25.56 21.94
N CYS A 5 10.43 -24.41 21.28
CA CYS A 5 10.50 -24.31 19.84
C CYS A 5 11.84 -24.91 19.36
N PRO A 6 11.85 -25.84 18.38
CA PRO A 6 13.02 -26.68 18.06
C PRO A 6 14.24 -25.93 17.49
N VAL A 7 14.16 -24.60 17.36
CA VAL A 7 15.21 -23.72 16.84
C VAL A 7 15.46 -22.51 17.77
N ASN A 8 15.22 -22.66 19.08
CA ASN A 8 15.45 -21.59 20.06
C ASN A 8 16.93 -21.40 20.47
N ASN A 9 17.80 -22.39 20.26
CA ASN A 9 19.21 -22.30 20.62
C ASN A 9 19.99 -21.45 19.61
N VAL A 10 20.43 -20.26 20.03
CA VAL A 10 21.17 -19.29 19.20
C VAL A 10 22.46 -19.87 18.60
N ILE A 11 23.10 -20.83 19.29
CA ILE A 11 24.37 -21.43 18.86
C ILE A 11 24.15 -22.30 17.61
N LEU A 12 22.96 -22.86 17.42
CA LEU A 12 22.59 -23.68 16.27
C LEU A 12 22.22 -22.86 15.02
N LEU A 13 22.14 -21.53 15.11
CA LEU A 13 21.70 -20.64 14.02
C LEU A 13 22.82 -20.23 13.05
N ALA A 14 23.75 -21.15 12.79
CA ALA A 14 24.89 -20.97 11.89
C ALA A 14 25.06 -22.17 10.95
N ASP A 15 25.44 -21.90 9.71
CA ASP A 15 25.82 -22.95 8.75
C ASP A 15 26.95 -23.80 9.34
N CYS A 16 26.83 -25.14 9.34
CA CYS A 16 27.73 -26.02 10.10
C CYS A 16 29.22 -25.71 9.92
N TYR A 17 29.69 -25.43 8.69
CA TYR A 17 31.10 -25.13 8.41
C TYR A 17 31.68 -23.98 9.27
N LYS A 18 30.85 -23.04 9.72
CA LYS A 18 31.21 -21.93 10.62
C LYS A 18 31.66 -22.40 12.00
N VAL A 19 31.20 -23.56 12.48
CA VAL A 19 31.63 -24.18 13.74
C VAL A 19 33.14 -24.43 13.75
N GLY A 20 33.74 -24.76 12.61
CA GLY A 20 35.18 -24.97 12.49
C GLY A 20 36.01 -23.69 12.27
N HIS A 21 35.40 -22.52 12.03
CA HIS A 21 36.12 -21.31 11.60
C HIS A 21 37.09 -20.75 12.65
N TYR A 22 36.81 -20.93 13.94
CA TYR A 22 37.72 -20.49 15.02
C TYR A 22 39.13 -21.08 14.91
N LYS A 23 39.27 -22.29 14.33
CA LYS A 23 40.55 -22.96 14.05
C LYS A 23 41.18 -22.56 12.70
N GLN A 24 40.52 -21.71 11.90
CA GLN A 24 40.95 -21.32 10.55
C GLN A 24 41.44 -19.87 10.44
N TYR A 25 41.05 -19.00 11.38
CA TYR A 25 41.57 -17.62 11.40
C TYR A 25 43.06 -17.60 11.77
N PRO A 26 43.83 -16.59 11.29
CA PRO A 26 45.23 -16.44 11.66
C PRO A 26 45.43 -16.44 13.19
N PRO A 27 46.42 -17.17 13.73
CA PRO A 27 46.79 -17.07 15.14
C PRO A 27 47.05 -15.61 15.54
N GLY A 28 46.56 -15.21 16.72
CA GLY A 28 46.64 -13.82 17.16
C GLY A 28 45.67 -12.86 16.48
N THR A 29 44.65 -13.34 15.76
CA THR A 29 43.49 -12.51 15.37
C THR A 29 42.80 -11.99 16.63
N SER A 30 42.60 -10.68 16.73
CA SER A 30 41.94 -9.98 17.85
C SER A 30 40.63 -9.32 17.43
N ILE A 31 40.53 -8.84 16.19
CA ILE A 31 39.31 -8.23 15.65
C ILE A 31 38.97 -8.86 14.30
N LEU A 32 37.69 -9.18 14.09
CA LEU A 32 37.10 -9.40 12.78
C LEU A 32 35.96 -8.40 12.59
N TYR A 33 35.95 -7.74 11.44
CA TYR A 33 34.96 -6.74 11.04
C TYR A 33 34.36 -7.11 9.68
N SER A 34 33.03 -7.28 9.67
CA SER A 34 32.24 -7.67 8.52
C SER A 34 31.15 -6.65 8.20
N TYR A 35 30.62 -6.70 6.99
CA TYR A 35 29.58 -5.79 6.51
C TYR A 35 28.57 -6.50 5.62
N PHE A 36 27.37 -5.93 5.46
CA PHE A 36 26.34 -6.42 4.56
C PHE A 36 26.00 -5.37 3.50
N GLU A 37 25.90 -5.78 2.24
CA GLU A 37 25.42 -4.96 1.13
C GLU A 37 24.51 -5.76 0.18
N SER A 38 23.68 -5.02 -0.57
CA SER A 38 23.21 -5.49 -1.88
C SER A 38 24.26 -5.11 -2.93
N ARG A 39 25.04 -6.07 -3.46
CA ARG A 39 26.11 -5.79 -4.45
C ARG A 39 25.58 -5.44 -5.86
N GLY A 40 24.26 -5.40 -6.01
CA GLY A 40 23.49 -5.31 -7.25
C GLY A 40 22.17 -6.06 -7.10
N GLY A 41 21.39 -6.19 -8.18
CA GLY A 41 20.11 -6.90 -8.09
C GLY A 41 19.21 -6.61 -9.27
N LYS A 42 17.93 -6.99 -9.13
CA LYS A 42 16.85 -6.69 -10.07
C LYS A 42 16.45 -5.20 -10.07
N PHE A 43 16.71 -4.49 -8.97
CA PHE A 43 16.36 -3.09 -8.77
C PHE A 43 17.59 -2.23 -8.40
N PRO A 44 17.60 -0.92 -8.72
CA PRO A 44 18.76 -0.04 -8.51
C PRO A 44 18.91 0.47 -7.06
N TYR A 45 17.96 0.16 -6.18
CA TYR A 45 17.97 0.52 -4.77
C TYR A 45 17.42 -0.62 -3.91
N THR A 46 17.61 -0.50 -2.59
CA THR A 46 17.01 -1.35 -1.55
C THR A 46 16.17 -0.50 -0.60
N CYS A 47 15.13 -1.07 -0.02
CA CYS A 47 14.43 -0.54 1.16
C CYS A 47 14.93 -1.31 2.38
N PHE A 48 15.69 -0.67 3.27
CA PHE A 48 16.29 -1.37 4.42
C PHE A 48 15.27 -1.57 5.54
N PHE A 49 15.01 -2.83 5.92
CA PHE A 49 14.08 -3.20 6.98
C PHE A 49 14.37 -4.62 7.50
N GLY A 50 14.01 -4.90 8.76
CA GLY A 50 13.97 -6.25 9.34
C GLY A 50 15.21 -6.67 10.14
N LEU A 51 16.22 -5.82 10.31
CA LEU A 51 17.38 -6.12 11.15
C LEU A 51 16.97 -6.12 12.62
N GLN A 52 16.21 -5.13 13.07
CA GLN A 52 15.72 -5.03 14.44
C GLN A 52 14.90 -6.25 14.87
N TYR A 53 14.10 -6.84 13.96
CA TYR A 53 13.44 -8.12 14.20
C TYR A 53 14.45 -9.20 14.58
N ILE A 54 15.47 -9.42 13.74
CA ILE A 54 16.51 -10.43 13.94
C ILE A 54 17.28 -10.19 15.25
N LEU A 55 17.67 -8.93 15.53
CA LEU A 55 18.35 -8.55 16.76
C LEU A 55 17.50 -8.91 17.99
N LYS A 56 16.25 -8.44 18.05
CA LYS A 56 15.33 -8.68 19.18
C LYS A 56 14.91 -10.15 19.32
N ARG A 57 14.85 -10.92 18.23
CA ARG A 57 14.42 -12.33 18.24
C ARG A 57 15.54 -13.29 18.66
N TRP A 58 16.80 -12.98 18.34
CA TRP A 58 17.90 -13.95 18.40
C TRP A 58 19.18 -13.47 19.14
N LEU A 59 19.47 -12.17 19.22
CA LEU A 59 20.77 -11.67 19.72
C LEU A 59 20.68 -10.86 21.04
N VAL A 60 19.52 -10.28 21.36
CA VAL A 60 19.33 -9.43 22.55
C VAL A 60 19.14 -10.27 23.83
N GLY A 61 19.87 -9.90 24.88
CA GLY A 61 19.84 -10.55 26.19
C GLY A 61 20.91 -11.62 26.39
N ALA A 62 20.77 -12.40 27.45
CA ALA A 62 21.61 -13.57 27.73
C ALA A 62 21.13 -14.76 26.90
N VAL A 63 21.56 -14.82 25.64
CA VAL A 63 21.12 -15.82 24.65
C VAL A 63 21.97 -17.09 24.65
N VAL A 64 23.18 -17.04 25.20
CA VAL A 64 24.04 -18.20 25.45
C VAL A 64 23.79 -18.70 26.87
N THR A 65 23.40 -19.97 27.01
CA THR A 65 23.22 -20.65 28.31
C THR A 65 24.04 -21.93 28.38
N LYS A 66 24.24 -22.49 29.57
CA LYS A 66 25.00 -23.74 29.74
C LYS A 66 24.32 -24.92 29.03
N GLU A 67 22.99 -24.94 29.05
CA GLU A 67 22.14 -25.92 28.41
C GLU A 67 22.28 -25.83 26.89
N ALA A 68 22.26 -24.61 26.34
CA ALA A 68 22.46 -24.36 24.92
C ALA A 68 23.87 -24.76 24.43
N ILE A 69 24.91 -24.54 25.25
CA ILE A 69 26.28 -24.99 24.95
C ILE A 69 26.37 -26.51 24.90
N GLN A 70 25.76 -27.20 25.88
CA GLN A 70 25.77 -28.66 25.95
C GLN A 70 25.00 -29.30 24.78
N GLU A 71 23.81 -28.79 24.46
CA GLU A 71 23.01 -29.23 23.31
C GLU A 71 23.78 -29.04 21.99
N ALA A 72 24.37 -27.85 21.78
CA ALA A 72 25.15 -27.56 20.58
C ALA A 72 26.39 -28.45 20.46
N LYS A 73 27.08 -28.71 21.58
CA LYS A 73 28.21 -29.64 21.64
C LYS A 73 27.80 -31.07 21.24
N GLU A 74 26.69 -31.58 21.78
CA GLU A 74 26.20 -32.93 21.45
C GLU A 74 25.82 -33.04 19.97
N ILE A 75 25.06 -32.07 19.44
CA ILE A 75 24.64 -32.03 18.03
C ILE A 75 25.84 -31.90 17.10
N TYR A 76 26.75 -30.94 17.31
CA TYR A 76 27.88 -30.75 16.41
C TYR A 76 28.91 -31.87 16.51
N ASN A 77 29.16 -32.45 17.69
CA ASN A 77 30.08 -33.59 17.81
C ASN A 77 29.50 -34.85 17.13
N ALA A 78 28.17 -35.01 17.08
CA ALA A 78 27.52 -36.04 16.28
C ALA A 78 27.61 -35.79 14.77
N ILE A 79 27.34 -34.56 14.30
CA ILE A 79 27.47 -34.14 12.89
C ILE A 79 28.90 -34.37 12.38
N TYR A 80 29.89 -33.92 13.12
CA TYR A 80 31.31 -34.02 12.75
C TYR A 80 31.96 -35.36 13.09
N ARG A 81 31.26 -36.25 13.81
CA ARG A 81 31.78 -37.53 14.33
C ARG A 81 33.10 -37.37 15.10
N SER A 82 33.26 -36.22 15.78
CA SER A 82 34.50 -35.78 16.43
C SER A 82 34.17 -35.02 17.70
N GLN A 83 34.91 -35.25 18.78
CA GLN A 83 34.71 -34.55 20.05
C GLN A 83 35.38 -33.17 20.12
N ASP A 84 36.18 -32.81 19.11
CA ASP A 84 37.00 -31.59 19.03
C ASP A 84 36.47 -30.59 17.97
N ALA A 85 35.29 -30.84 17.39
CA ALA A 85 34.72 -29.98 16.36
C ALA A 85 34.23 -28.63 16.94
N PHE A 86 33.47 -28.69 18.04
CA PHE A 86 32.77 -27.55 18.62
C PHE A 86 33.65 -26.70 19.55
N ASN A 87 33.57 -25.36 19.44
CA ASN A 87 34.31 -24.41 20.28
C ASN A 87 33.67 -24.22 21.66
N GLU A 88 33.62 -25.27 22.48
CA GLU A 88 33.05 -25.23 23.83
C GLU A 88 33.73 -24.18 24.73
N GLU A 89 35.06 -24.02 24.64
CA GLU A 89 35.81 -23.03 25.41
C GLU A 89 35.40 -21.59 25.05
N GLY A 90 35.34 -21.26 23.76
CA GLY A 90 34.92 -19.93 23.30
C GLY A 90 33.47 -19.59 23.64
N TRP A 91 32.56 -20.57 23.69
CA TRP A 91 31.18 -20.33 24.14
C TRP A 91 31.06 -20.20 25.67
N ASN A 92 31.82 -20.98 26.45
CA ASN A 92 31.87 -20.81 27.90
C ASN A 92 32.50 -19.46 28.29
N HIS A 93 33.51 -18.99 27.54
CA HIS A 93 34.06 -17.64 27.73
C HIS A 93 32.98 -16.55 27.63
N ILE A 94 32.06 -16.66 26.66
CA ILE A 94 30.92 -15.74 26.48
C ILE A 94 29.91 -15.88 27.63
N LEU A 95 29.64 -17.12 28.09
CA LEU A 95 28.77 -17.37 29.24
C LEU A 95 29.33 -16.75 30.53
N GLU A 96 30.62 -16.92 30.80
CA GLU A 96 31.27 -16.54 32.06
C GLU A 96 31.65 -15.06 32.13
N HIS A 97 32.23 -14.49 31.07
CA HIS A 97 32.73 -13.10 31.07
C HIS A 97 31.66 -12.07 30.66
N HIS A 98 30.67 -12.47 29.84
CA HIS A 98 29.61 -11.58 29.35
C HIS A 98 28.22 -11.96 29.88
N GLY A 99 28.13 -12.94 30.79
CA GLY A 99 26.85 -13.40 31.36
C GLY A 99 25.91 -13.98 30.30
N GLY A 100 26.45 -14.62 29.26
CA GLY A 100 25.68 -15.20 28.15
C GLY A 100 25.27 -14.21 27.06
N ARG A 101 25.69 -12.95 27.15
CA ARG A 101 25.44 -11.90 26.15
C ARG A 101 26.52 -11.92 25.08
N LEU A 102 26.14 -11.66 23.82
CA LEU A 102 27.09 -11.71 22.70
C LEU A 102 27.97 -10.45 22.64
N PRO A 103 29.32 -10.55 22.75
CA PRO A 103 30.24 -9.41 22.64
C PRO A 103 30.44 -8.98 21.18
N LEU A 104 29.36 -8.48 20.59
CA LEU A 104 29.27 -7.94 19.24
C LEU A 104 28.82 -6.48 19.29
N ARG A 105 29.38 -5.65 18.40
CA ARG A 105 28.85 -4.35 18.01
C ARG A 105 28.28 -4.43 16.61
N ILE A 106 27.07 -3.91 16.42
CA ILE A 106 26.43 -3.80 15.10
C ILE A 106 26.05 -2.34 14.87
N LYS A 107 26.55 -1.75 13.78
CA LYS A 107 26.09 -0.45 13.26
C LYS A 107 25.21 -0.67 12.03
N ALA A 108 24.17 0.13 11.85
CA ALA A 108 23.30 0.06 10.68
C ALA A 108 22.83 1.44 10.22
N VAL A 109 22.46 1.56 8.94
CA VAL A 109 21.62 2.65 8.46
C VAL A 109 20.21 2.50 9.06
N ALA A 110 19.45 3.59 9.21
CA ALA A 110 18.13 3.53 9.82
C ALA A 110 17.14 2.70 8.99
N GLU A 111 16.29 1.89 9.62
CA GLU A 111 15.23 1.16 8.91
C GLU A 111 14.20 2.12 8.29
N GLY A 112 13.65 1.75 7.13
CA GLY A 112 12.89 2.61 6.24
C GLY A 112 13.75 3.35 5.20
N THR A 113 15.08 3.39 5.35
CA THR A 113 15.96 4.08 4.40
C THR A 113 15.95 3.42 3.02
N ILE A 114 15.75 4.23 1.98
CA ILE A 114 15.93 3.83 0.59
C ILE A 114 17.37 4.08 0.18
N LEU A 115 18.14 3.02 -0.05
CA LEU A 115 19.59 3.10 -0.29
C LEU A 115 19.97 2.51 -1.66
N PRO A 116 20.73 3.24 -2.51
CA PRO A 116 21.24 2.70 -3.77
C PRO A 116 22.10 1.45 -3.56
N ILE A 117 22.01 0.50 -4.50
CA ILE A 117 22.85 -0.71 -4.50
C ILE A 117 24.35 -0.39 -4.42
N LYS A 118 25.13 -1.37 -3.94
CA LYS A 118 26.58 -1.30 -3.67
C LYS A 118 26.97 -0.35 -2.53
N ASN A 119 26.03 0.00 -1.66
CA ASN A 119 26.32 0.64 -0.38
C ASN A 119 26.21 -0.33 0.80
N VAL A 120 26.97 -0.06 1.85
CA VAL A 120 26.87 -0.78 3.12
C VAL A 120 25.55 -0.45 3.83
N LEU A 121 24.87 -1.49 4.33
CA LEU A 121 23.60 -1.38 5.06
C LEU A 121 23.82 -1.50 6.56
N PHE A 122 24.66 -2.47 6.98
CA PHE A 122 25.12 -2.62 8.35
C PHE A 122 26.50 -3.29 8.42
N THR A 123 27.17 -3.13 9.56
CA THR A 123 28.50 -3.67 9.87
C THR A 123 28.50 -4.36 11.22
N VAL A 124 29.32 -5.39 11.38
CA VAL A 124 29.41 -6.24 12.57
C VAL A 124 30.89 -6.40 12.95
N GLU A 125 31.23 -6.15 14.21
CA GLU A 125 32.56 -6.45 14.77
C GLU A 125 32.45 -7.04 16.18
N ASN A 126 33.44 -7.82 16.60
CA ASN A 126 33.54 -8.30 17.98
C ASN A 126 34.07 -7.20 18.90
N THR A 127 33.61 -7.19 20.15
CA THR A 127 34.06 -6.27 21.19
C THR A 127 35.02 -6.91 22.19
N ASP A 128 35.11 -8.24 22.19
CA ASP A 128 36.06 -9.04 22.98
C ASP A 128 37.09 -9.74 22.05
N PRO A 129 38.40 -9.53 22.24
CA PRO A 129 39.44 -10.13 21.40
C PRO A 129 39.70 -11.63 21.65
N ALA A 130 39.12 -12.24 22.68
CA ALA A 130 39.22 -13.69 22.91
C ALA A 130 38.29 -14.51 21.98
N VAL A 131 37.24 -13.89 21.44
CA VAL A 131 36.19 -14.57 20.66
C VAL A 131 35.89 -13.94 19.28
N PRO A 132 36.88 -13.51 18.48
CA PRO A 132 36.64 -12.74 17.25
C PRO A 132 35.85 -13.49 16.18
N TRP A 133 35.90 -14.82 16.18
CA TRP A 133 35.20 -15.72 15.26
C TRP A 133 33.68 -15.52 15.26
N ILE A 134 33.08 -15.00 16.34
CA ILE A 134 31.62 -14.76 16.42
C ILE A 134 31.12 -13.79 15.33
N THR A 135 31.93 -12.82 14.90
CA THR A 135 31.56 -11.86 13.83
C THR A 135 31.11 -12.57 12.56
N SER A 136 31.74 -13.68 12.19
CA SER A 136 31.41 -14.47 11.00
C SER A 136 30.55 -15.70 11.30
N TYR A 137 30.38 -16.07 12.57
CA TYR A 137 29.44 -17.09 13.01
C TYR A 137 28.00 -16.62 12.77
N PHE A 138 27.69 -15.39 13.20
CA PHE A 138 26.37 -14.78 13.07
C PHE A 138 26.02 -14.31 11.64
N GLU A 139 26.88 -14.53 10.64
CA GLU A 139 26.59 -14.25 9.21
C GLU A 139 25.29 -14.92 8.76
N THR A 140 25.03 -16.17 9.16
CA THR A 140 23.89 -16.96 8.64
C THR A 140 22.56 -16.32 9.04
N VAL A 141 22.34 -16.10 10.34
CA VAL A 141 21.09 -15.50 10.86
C VAL A 141 20.98 -14.01 10.50
N LEU A 142 22.06 -13.23 10.56
CA LEU A 142 22.02 -11.81 10.18
C LEU A 142 21.78 -11.61 8.68
N SER A 143 22.23 -12.54 7.83
CA SER A 143 21.98 -12.46 6.38
C SER A 143 20.51 -12.61 6.02
N GLN A 144 19.66 -13.22 6.87
CA GLN A 144 18.23 -13.43 6.61
C GLN A 144 17.45 -12.13 6.39
N VAL A 145 18.00 -10.99 6.82
CA VAL A 145 17.52 -9.63 6.49
C VAL A 145 17.38 -9.37 4.99
N TRP A 146 18.01 -10.18 4.12
CA TRP A 146 17.77 -10.17 2.68
C TRP A 146 16.27 -10.26 2.33
N TYR A 147 15.50 -11.03 3.11
CA TYR A 147 14.09 -11.31 2.84
C TYR A 147 13.18 -10.09 3.08
N PRO A 148 13.09 -9.50 4.30
CA PRO A 148 12.30 -8.29 4.53
C PRO A 148 12.75 -7.12 3.65
N LEU A 149 14.07 -6.96 3.44
CA LEU A 149 14.61 -5.97 2.50
C LEU A 149 14.09 -6.17 1.08
N THR A 150 14.08 -7.40 0.57
CA THR A 150 13.64 -7.71 -0.79
C THR A 150 12.14 -7.53 -0.94
N VAL A 151 11.34 -7.99 0.03
CA VAL A 151 9.88 -7.78 0.04
C VAL A 151 9.54 -6.28 0.09
N ALA A 152 10.15 -5.50 1.00
CA ALA A 152 9.93 -4.06 1.09
C ALA A 152 10.33 -3.32 -0.21
N THR A 153 11.36 -3.80 -0.90
CA THR A 153 11.82 -3.27 -2.19
C THR A 153 10.84 -3.61 -3.33
N ILE A 154 10.39 -4.86 -3.46
CA ILE A 154 9.39 -5.29 -4.45
C ILE A 154 8.06 -4.56 -4.21
N SER A 155 7.63 -4.48 -2.96
CA SER A 155 6.44 -3.74 -2.52
C SER A 155 6.53 -2.25 -2.91
N ARG A 156 7.71 -1.61 -2.74
CA ARG A 156 7.95 -0.23 -3.23
C ARG A 156 7.87 -0.11 -4.75
N VAL A 157 8.39 -1.06 -5.51
CA VAL A 157 8.30 -1.07 -6.98
C VAL A 157 6.85 -1.18 -7.45
N ASN A 158 6.04 -2.05 -6.82
CA ASN A 158 4.59 -2.09 -7.03
C ASN A 158 3.93 -0.72 -6.76
N LYS A 159 4.28 -0.07 -5.65
CA LYS A 159 3.75 1.26 -5.31
C LYS A 159 4.15 2.34 -6.33
N GLN A 160 5.35 2.26 -6.91
CA GLN A 160 5.79 3.17 -7.98
C GLN A 160 4.98 2.98 -9.28
N VAL A 161 4.68 1.73 -9.66
CA VAL A 161 3.80 1.42 -10.80
C VAL A 161 2.39 1.99 -10.58
N LEU A 162 1.79 1.74 -9.40
CA LEU A 162 0.47 2.29 -9.05
C LEU A 162 0.47 3.83 -9.04
N HIS A 163 1.47 4.46 -8.43
CA HIS A 163 1.61 5.92 -8.39
C HIS A 163 1.68 6.51 -9.81
N HIS A 164 2.42 5.88 -10.73
CA HIS A 164 2.53 6.35 -12.11
C HIS A 164 1.17 6.41 -12.81
N TYR A 165 0.44 5.28 -12.86
CA TYR A 165 -0.85 5.23 -13.55
C TYR A 165 -1.97 6.00 -12.84
N LEU A 166 -1.95 6.12 -11.50
CA LEU A 166 -2.84 7.03 -10.79
C LEU A 166 -2.57 8.51 -11.12
N THR A 167 -1.31 8.90 -11.32
CA THR A 167 -0.96 10.26 -11.73
C THR A 167 -1.49 10.58 -13.13
N LEU A 168 -1.41 9.62 -14.05
CA LEU A 168 -1.95 9.76 -15.42
C LEU A 168 -3.48 9.78 -15.45
N THR A 169 -4.12 8.83 -14.76
CA THR A 169 -5.55 8.52 -14.99
C THR A 169 -6.50 9.01 -13.90
N HIS A 170 -5.99 9.59 -12.81
CA HIS A 170 -6.81 10.09 -11.69
C HIS A 170 -6.39 11.46 -11.15
N GLY A 171 -5.08 11.67 -10.97
CA GLY A 171 -4.50 12.92 -10.45
C GLY A 171 -4.25 12.96 -8.94
N ASP A 172 -4.75 11.98 -8.19
CA ASP A 172 -4.33 11.71 -6.80
C ASP A 172 -3.63 10.34 -6.73
N SER A 173 -2.34 10.36 -6.41
CA SER A 173 -1.51 9.18 -6.27
C SER A 173 -1.42 8.64 -4.83
N SER A 174 -1.99 9.33 -3.84
CA SER A 174 -1.98 8.88 -2.44
C SER A 174 -2.75 7.57 -2.26
N LEU A 175 -3.80 7.36 -3.08
CA LEU A 175 -4.59 6.14 -3.19
C LEU A 175 -3.74 4.88 -3.46
N ALA A 176 -2.53 5.02 -4.00
CA ALA A 176 -1.60 3.91 -4.22
C ALA A 176 -1.37 3.08 -2.94
N SER A 177 -1.45 3.68 -1.75
CA SER A 177 -1.30 2.97 -0.48
C SER A 177 -2.38 1.92 -0.16
N PHE A 178 -3.49 1.89 -0.91
CA PHE A 178 -4.61 0.95 -0.71
C PHE A 178 -4.94 0.08 -1.93
N LEU A 179 -4.26 0.28 -3.08
CA LEU A 179 -4.55 -0.46 -4.31
C LEU A 179 -3.72 -1.74 -4.51
N LEU A 180 -2.82 -2.07 -3.58
CA LEU A 180 -2.25 -3.42 -3.47
C LEU A 180 -2.58 -4.01 -2.09
N HIS A 181 -3.22 -5.17 -2.08
CA HIS A 181 -3.55 -5.95 -0.91
C HIS A 181 -2.65 -7.19 -0.84
N ASP A 182 -2.05 -7.42 0.32
CA ASP A 182 -1.25 -8.63 0.56
C ASP A 182 -2.16 -9.82 0.93
N CYS A 183 -2.24 -10.78 0.01
CA CYS A 183 -2.95 -12.07 0.18
C CYS A 183 -1.96 -13.23 0.43
N GLY A 184 -0.73 -12.94 0.84
CA GLY A 184 0.41 -13.84 0.76
C GLY A 184 0.49 -14.94 1.81
N TYR A 185 -0.28 -14.87 2.91
CA TYR A 185 -0.18 -15.80 4.05
C TYR A 185 -0.20 -17.28 3.65
N ARG A 186 -1.12 -17.70 2.77
CA ARG A 186 -1.23 -19.11 2.31
C ARG A 186 -0.18 -19.52 1.27
N GLY A 187 0.65 -18.59 0.80
CA GLY A 187 1.60 -18.76 -0.31
C GLY A 187 3.07 -18.60 0.08
N VAL A 188 3.42 -18.67 1.37
CA VAL A 188 4.79 -18.56 1.89
C VAL A 188 5.23 -19.82 2.65
N SER A 189 6.55 -20.00 2.79
CA SER A 189 7.17 -21.20 3.35
C SER A 189 6.95 -21.45 4.85
N SER A 190 6.58 -20.42 5.63
CA SER A 190 6.34 -20.58 7.08
C SER A 190 5.52 -19.41 7.67
N VAL A 191 5.01 -19.59 8.89
CA VAL A 191 4.32 -18.53 9.65
C VAL A 191 5.27 -17.37 9.99
N GLU A 192 6.56 -17.64 10.21
CA GLU A 192 7.57 -16.59 10.44
C GLU A 192 7.87 -15.83 9.13
N SER A 193 7.94 -16.53 8.00
CA SER A 193 8.02 -15.91 6.66
C SER A 193 6.82 -14.99 6.41
N ALA A 194 5.60 -15.46 6.70
CA ALA A 194 4.38 -14.66 6.57
C ALA A 194 4.43 -13.38 7.39
N ALA A 195 4.86 -13.50 8.66
CA ALA A 195 4.97 -12.37 9.57
C ALA A 195 5.98 -11.32 9.09
N ILE A 196 7.18 -11.76 8.69
CA ILE A 196 8.26 -10.88 8.24
C ILE A 196 7.93 -10.22 6.89
N GLY A 197 7.39 -11.00 5.95
CA GLY A 197 7.02 -10.52 4.62
C GLY A 197 5.89 -9.50 4.66
N ALA A 198 4.81 -9.78 5.38
CA ALA A 198 3.70 -8.84 5.53
C ALA A 198 4.13 -7.57 6.25
N ALA A 199 4.92 -7.67 7.33
CA ALA A 199 5.48 -6.50 8.01
C ALA A 199 6.32 -5.61 7.06
N ALA A 200 7.09 -6.22 6.15
CA ALA A 200 7.87 -5.50 5.14
C ALA A 200 7.00 -4.86 4.03
N ASN A 201 5.88 -5.49 3.66
CA ASN A 201 4.92 -4.92 2.71
C ASN A 201 4.22 -3.67 3.27
N LEU A 202 3.88 -3.68 4.56
CA LEU A 202 3.12 -2.62 5.23
C LEU A 202 3.86 -1.28 5.35
N ILE A 203 5.16 -1.23 5.02
CA ILE A 203 5.91 0.03 4.85
C ILE A 203 5.38 0.83 3.64
N ASN A 204 4.87 0.12 2.62
CA ASN A 204 4.38 0.72 1.39
C ASN A 204 2.85 0.82 1.36
N PHE A 205 2.14 -0.22 1.81
CA PHE A 205 0.68 -0.33 1.70
C PHE A 205 0.00 -0.48 3.07
N GLN A 206 -1.30 -0.20 3.14
CA GLN A 206 -2.09 -0.28 4.38
C GLN A 206 -3.14 -1.40 4.30
N SER A 207 -2.84 -2.46 3.55
CA SER A 207 -3.82 -3.44 3.03
C SER A 207 -3.21 -4.85 3.02
N SER A 208 -3.70 -5.75 3.88
CA SER A 208 -3.17 -7.12 4.06
C SER A 208 -4.15 -8.05 4.79
N ASP A 209 -4.31 -9.27 4.29
CA ASP A 209 -4.94 -10.40 5.00
C ASP A 209 -3.95 -11.19 5.86
N THR A 210 -2.65 -10.94 5.70
CA THR A 210 -1.57 -11.62 6.43
C THR A 210 -1.42 -11.03 7.84
N VAL A 211 -2.41 -11.30 8.71
CA VAL A 211 -2.52 -10.80 10.10
C VAL A 211 -1.21 -10.92 10.90
N ALA A 212 -0.42 -11.96 10.63
CA ALA A 212 0.90 -12.18 11.22
C ALA A 212 1.85 -10.98 11.11
N GLY A 213 1.77 -10.19 10.02
CA GLY A 213 2.56 -8.97 9.85
C GLY A 213 2.24 -7.90 10.90
N THR A 214 0.96 -7.64 11.16
CA THR A 214 0.53 -6.74 12.24
C THR A 214 1.00 -7.28 13.60
N CYS A 215 0.93 -8.59 13.84
CA CYS A 215 1.43 -9.19 15.09
C CYS A 215 2.95 -8.98 15.29
N LEU A 216 3.75 -9.09 14.22
CA LEU A 216 5.19 -8.83 14.27
C LEU A 216 5.48 -7.35 14.52
N LEU A 217 4.83 -6.44 13.80
CA LEU A 217 5.00 -4.99 13.98
C LEU A 217 4.63 -4.55 15.40
N ARG A 218 3.53 -5.07 15.96
CA ARG A 218 3.13 -4.81 17.35
C ARG A 218 4.15 -5.31 18.37
N LYS A 219 4.76 -6.49 18.15
CA LYS A 219 5.72 -7.10 19.09
C LYS A 219 7.15 -6.52 18.98
N TYR A 220 7.60 -6.20 17.78
CA TYR A 220 9.01 -5.87 17.50
C TYR A 220 9.26 -4.43 17.05
N TYR A 221 8.21 -3.68 16.72
CA TYR A 221 8.28 -2.28 16.25
C TYR A 221 7.23 -1.38 16.94
N HIS A 222 6.69 -1.80 18.09
CA HIS A 222 5.81 -1.00 18.96
C HIS A 222 4.57 -0.39 18.28
N LEU A 223 4.07 -1.00 17.21
CA LEU A 223 2.92 -0.50 16.47
C LEU A 223 1.66 -0.39 17.35
N GLU A 224 1.07 0.80 17.43
CA GLU A 224 -0.27 0.99 17.97
C GLU A 224 -1.34 0.65 16.91
N GLY A 225 -2.52 0.17 17.34
CA GLY A 225 -3.56 -0.26 16.41
C GLY A 225 -3.17 -1.47 15.53
N VAL A 226 -3.45 -1.37 14.22
CA VAL A 226 -3.22 -2.40 13.18
C VAL A 226 -2.40 -1.81 12.03
N GLY A 227 -1.58 -2.63 11.37
CA GLY A 227 -0.69 -2.15 10.31
C GLY A 227 -1.31 -2.23 8.92
N GLY A 228 -2.15 -3.24 8.69
CA GLY A 228 -2.95 -3.39 7.49
C GLY A 228 -4.44 -3.53 7.82
N TYR A 229 -5.27 -2.93 6.98
CA TYR A 229 -6.72 -3.09 6.98
C TYR A 229 -7.12 -4.19 5.98
N SER A 230 -8.33 -4.73 6.13
CA SER A 230 -8.98 -5.58 5.13
C SER A 230 -10.50 -5.38 5.14
N MET A 231 -11.19 -6.03 4.21
CA MET A 231 -12.64 -5.98 3.98
C MET A 231 -13.22 -7.39 4.08
N ASN A 232 -14.53 -7.54 4.27
CA ASN A 232 -15.13 -8.87 4.43
C ASN A 232 -15.33 -9.53 3.06
N CYS A 233 -14.37 -10.37 2.68
CA CYS A 233 -14.31 -11.07 1.40
C CYS A 233 -14.92 -12.49 1.46
N SER A 234 -15.55 -12.93 0.36
CA SER A 234 -15.75 -14.35 0.07
C SER A 234 -14.51 -15.00 -0.56
N GLU A 235 -14.39 -16.31 -0.34
CA GLU A 235 -13.65 -17.23 -1.22
C GLU A 235 -14.62 -18.29 -1.76
N HIS A 236 -14.23 -19.03 -2.81
CA HIS A 236 -15.14 -19.91 -3.55
C HIS A 236 -15.94 -20.87 -2.66
N SER A 237 -15.32 -21.42 -1.60
CA SER A 237 -15.99 -22.31 -0.63
C SER A 237 -17.27 -21.70 -0.03
N THR A 238 -17.27 -20.39 0.24
CA THR A 238 -18.40 -19.64 0.81
C THR A 238 -19.50 -19.30 -0.21
N VAL A 239 -19.22 -19.46 -1.50
CA VAL A 239 -20.19 -19.32 -2.60
C VAL A 239 -20.72 -20.69 -3.02
N THR A 240 -19.82 -21.62 -3.37
CA THR A 240 -20.18 -22.93 -3.95
C THR A 240 -20.88 -23.87 -2.98
N SER A 241 -20.72 -23.68 -1.66
CA SER A 241 -21.46 -24.41 -0.63
C SER A 241 -22.98 -24.13 -0.62
N TRP A 242 -23.44 -23.07 -1.28
CA TRP A 242 -24.87 -22.84 -1.53
C TRP A 242 -25.39 -23.64 -2.74
N GLY A 243 -24.51 -24.15 -3.59
CA GLY A 243 -24.85 -24.74 -4.89
C GLY A 243 -25.06 -23.70 -5.98
N ARG A 244 -24.86 -24.11 -7.24
CA ARG A 244 -24.82 -23.22 -8.42
C ARG A 244 -26.08 -22.36 -8.56
N ASP A 245 -27.25 -22.97 -8.40
CA ASP A 245 -28.56 -22.31 -8.53
C ASP A 245 -28.85 -21.29 -7.41
N GLN A 246 -27.89 -21.07 -6.49
CA GLN A 246 -28.00 -20.17 -5.35
C GLN A 246 -26.82 -19.20 -5.21
N GLU A 247 -25.96 -19.04 -6.24
CA GLU A 247 -24.85 -18.07 -6.25
C GLU A 247 -25.31 -16.65 -5.90
N ALA A 248 -26.45 -16.20 -6.46
CA ALA A 248 -27.08 -14.93 -6.10
C ALA A 248 -27.46 -14.83 -4.62
N ARG A 249 -27.90 -15.94 -3.99
CA ARG A 249 -28.22 -15.97 -2.55
C ARG A 249 -26.97 -15.90 -1.68
N ALA A 250 -25.85 -16.49 -2.11
CA ALA A 250 -24.57 -16.40 -1.41
C ALA A 250 -24.05 -14.95 -1.38
N HIS A 251 -24.05 -14.27 -2.53
CA HIS A 251 -23.65 -12.85 -2.62
C HIS A 251 -24.61 -11.93 -1.83
N ALA A 252 -25.93 -12.14 -1.96
CA ALA A 252 -26.92 -11.42 -1.16
C ALA A 252 -26.72 -11.63 0.35
N HIS A 253 -26.34 -12.83 0.78
CA HIS A 253 -26.07 -13.14 2.17
C HIS A 253 -24.83 -12.38 2.69
N LEU A 254 -23.72 -12.37 1.94
CA LEU A 254 -22.51 -11.63 2.31
C LEU A 254 -22.80 -10.12 2.49
N ILE A 255 -23.42 -9.47 1.49
CA ILE A 255 -23.71 -8.03 1.55
C ILE A 255 -24.66 -7.73 2.73
N LYS A 256 -25.75 -8.50 2.86
CA LYS A 256 -26.77 -8.30 3.90
C LYS A 256 -26.25 -8.54 5.33
N THR A 257 -25.27 -9.43 5.51
CA THR A 257 -24.68 -9.71 6.84
C THR A 257 -23.58 -8.72 7.23
N ASN A 258 -23.09 -7.91 6.30
CA ASN A 258 -21.97 -6.99 6.51
C ASN A 258 -22.32 -5.53 6.13
N PRO A 259 -23.46 -4.96 6.57
CA PRO A 259 -24.00 -3.70 6.04
C PRO A 259 -23.21 -2.43 6.40
N GLU A 260 -22.23 -2.54 7.31
CA GLU A 260 -21.42 -1.42 7.86
C GLU A 260 -19.93 -1.53 7.49
N VAL A 261 -19.57 -2.38 6.50
CA VAL A 261 -18.19 -2.52 6.00
C VAL A 261 -18.15 -2.71 4.48
N ASP A 262 -16.98 -2.46 3.89
CA ASP A 262 -16.70 -2.87 2.51
C ASP A 262 -16.70 -4.41 2.41
N VAL A 263 -17.16 -4.95 1.28
CA VAL A 263 -17.25 -6.39 1.02
C VAL A 263 -16.64 -6.77 -0.32
N GLY A 264 -15.95 -7.92 -0.35
CA GLY A 264 -15.37 -8.51 -1.56
C GLY A 264 -16.12 -9.78 -1.99
N CYS A 265 -16.56 -9.84 -3.24
CA CYS A 265 -17.29 -10.97 -3.81
C CYS A 265 -16.45 -11.65 -4.89
N VAL A 266 -16.02 -12.90 -4.70
CA VAL A 266 -15.46 -13.70 -5.81
C VAL A 266 -16.57 -14.11 -6.79
N VAL A 267 -16.48 -13.69 -8.05
CA VAL A 267 -17.63 -13.70 -9.02
C VAL A 267 -17.50 -14.74 -10.15
N ASP A 268 -16.41 -15.49 -10.20
CA ASP A 268 -16.09 -16.47 -11.25
C ASP A 268 -16.19 -17.93 -10.76
N SER A 269 -17.03 -18.19 -9.75
CA SER A 269 -17.24 -19.56 -9.24
C SER A 269 -17.94 -20.49 -10.24
N TYR A 270 -18.67 -19.95 -11.22
CA TYR A 270 -19.30 -20.70 -12.30
C TYR A 270 -19.30 -19.99 -13.67
N ASP A 271 -19.75 -18.73 -13.74
CA ASP A 271 -19.74 -17.90 -14.94
C ASP A 271 -19.74 -16.41 -14.54
N ILE A 272 -18.60 -15.76 -14.70
CA ILE A 272 -18.42 -14.35 -14.34
C ILE A 272 -19.28 -13.40 -15.18
N TRP A 273 -19.61 -13.74 -16.43
CA TRP A 273 -20.43 -12.88 -17.28
C TRP A 273 -21.88 -12.92 -16.81
N HIS A 274 -22.41 -14.11 -16.56
CA HIS A 274 -23.73 -14.27 -15.95
C HIS A 274 -23.81 -13.62 -14.56
N CYS A 275 -22.79 -13.81 -13.72
CA CYS A 275 -22.74 -13.24 -12.38
C CYS A 275 -22.70 -11.70 -12.41
N LEU A 276 -21.89 -11.09 -13.27
CA LEU A 276 -21.85 -9.62 -13.36
C LEU A 276 -23.07 -9.02 -14.07
N GLU A 277 -23.59 -9.66 -15.12
CA GLU A 277 -24.72 -9.12 -15.89
C GLU A 277 -26.06 -9.32 -15.16
N GLU A 278 -26.38 -10.53 -14.72
CA GLU A 278 -27.72 -10.88 -14.22
C GLU A 278 -27.78 -10.92 -12.69
N ILE A 279 -26.76 -11.44 -12.00
CA ILE A 279 -26.76 -11.45 -10.54
C ILE A 279 -26.48 -10.04 -9.98
N PHE A 280 -25.30 -9.48 -10.19
CA PHE A 280 -24.97 -8.14 -9.71
C PHE A 280 -25.69 -7.04 -10.50
N GLY A 281 -25.73 -7.15 -11.83
CA GLY A 281 -26.31 -6.14 -12.71
C GLY A 281 -27.84 -6.11 -12.78
N SER A 282 -28.53 -7.13 -12.26
CA SER A 282 -30.01 -7.20 -12.24
C SER A 282 -30.56 -7.56 -10.84
N GLU A 283 -30.40 -8.80 -10.38
CA GLU A 283 -31.06 -9.31 -9.15
C GLU A 283 -30.65 -8.56 -7.88
N LEU A 284 -29.34 -8.32 -7.71
CA LEU A 284 -28.75 -7.70 -6.52
C LEU A 284 -28.48 -6.19 -6.69
N LYS A 285 -28.82 -5.61 -7.84
CA LYS A 285 -28.46 -4.23 -8.20
C LYS A 285 -28.92 -3.20 -7.18
N GLU A 286 -30.17 -3.27 -6.72
CA GLU A 286 -30.66 -2.37 -5.66
C GLU A 286 -29.98 -2.61 -4.31
N MET A 287 -29.54 -3.84 -4.00
CA MET A 287 -28.79 -4.13 -2.77
C MET A 287 -27.38 -3.51 -2.81
N VAL A 288 -26.70 -3.57 -3.96
CA VAL A 288 -25.43 -2.86 -4.18
C VAL A 288 -25.62 -1.33 -4.07
N LEU A 289 -26.71 -0.81 -4.64
CA LEU A 289 -27.06 0.62 -4.52
C LEU A 289 -27.41 1.02 -3.07
N GLU A 290 -28.06 0.16 -2.30
CA GLU A 290 -28.34 0.40 -0.87
C GLU A 290 -27.07 0.33 0.00
N HIS A 291 -26.18 -0.62 -0.27
CA HIS A 291 -24.85 -0.68 0.38
C HIS A 291 -24.05 0.60 0.13
N GLY A 292 -24.07 1.09 -1.11
CA GLY A 292 -23.47 2.37 -1.49
C GLY A 292 -24.12 3.60 -0.83
N LYS A 293 -25.44 3.59 -0.64
CA LYS A 293 -26.17 4.65 0.10
C LYS A 293 -25.79 4.67 1.59
N ASN A 294 -25.37 3.54 2.17
CA ASN A 294 -24.84 3.46 3.54
C ASN A 294 -23.38 3.94 3.65
N GLY A 295 -22.67 4.11 2.53
CA GLY A 295 -21.29 4.58 2.47
C GLY A 295 -20.23 3.49 2.25
N HIS A 296 -20.66 2.27 1.92
CA HIS A 296 -19.79 1.10 1.81
C HIS A 296 -19.70 0.55 0.38
N ARG A 297 -18.59 -0.12 0.08
CA ARG A 297 -18.22 -0.58 -1.27
C ARG A 297 -18.44 -2.08 -1.45
N VAL A 298 -18.83 -2.45 -2.67
CA VAL A 298 -18.79 -3.83 -3.16
C VAL A 298 -17.65 -3.94 -4.16
N ALA A 299 -16.69 -4.82 -3.87
CA ALA A 299 -15.62 -5.19 -4.79
C ALA A 299 -15.94 -6.53 -5.46
N VAL A 300 -16.11 -6.56 -6.78
CA VAL A 300 -16.24 -7.83 -7.51
C VAL A 300 -14.85 -8.36 -7.89
N ARG A 301 -14.58 -9.63 -7.64
CA ARG A 301 -13.26 -10.26 -7.81
C ARG A 301 -13.29 -11.40 -8.83
N PRO A 302 -12.84 -11.19 -10.08
CA PRO A 302 -12.25 -12.25 -10.88
C PRO A 302 -10.98 -12.83 -10.23
N ASP A 303 -10.81 -14.14 -10.32
CA ASP A 303 -9.61 -14.90 -9.93
C ASP A 303 -9.12 -15.85 -11.06
N SER A 304 -9.67 -15.74 -12.27
CA SER A 304 -9.35 -16.60 -13.42
C SER A 304 -9.42 -15.89 -14.78
N GLY A 305 -8.78 -16.47 -15.80
CA GLY A 305 -8.68 -15.95 -17.17
C GLY A 305 -7.52 -14.96 -17.41
N ASP A 306 -7.42 -14.41 -18.62
CA ASP A 306 -6.42 -13.36 -18.91
C ASP A 306 -6.82 -12.04 -18.22
N HIS A 307 -5.96 -11.59 -17.31
CA HIS A 307 -6.18 -10.40 -16.46
C HIS A 307 -6.56 -9.16 -17.26
N CYS A 308 -6.01 -8.97 -18.47
CA CYS A 308 -6.28 -7.78 -19.28
C CYS A 308 -7.67 -7.83 -19.92
N THR A 309 -7.99 -8.96 -20.57
CA THR A 309 -9.26 -9.18 -21.27
C THR A 309 -10.43 -9.27 -20.29
N VAL A 310 -10.23 -9.98 -19.17
CA VAL A 310 -11.27 -10.17 -18.16
C VAL A 310 -11.61 -8.85 -17.48
N LEU A 311 -10.62 -8.06 -17.04
CA LEU A 311 -10.88 -6.80 -16.35
C LEU A 311 -11.56 -5.75 -17.24
N LEU A 312 -11.18 -5.63 -18.52
CA LEU A 312 -11.89 -4.75 -19.45
C LEU A 312 -13.36 -5.16 -19.60
N LYS A 313 -13.64 -6.44 -19.88
CA LYS A 313 -15.02 -6.93 -20.03
C LYS A 313 -15.83 -6.77 -18.74
N CYS A 314 -15.23 -6.97 -17.57
CA CYS A 314 -15.86 -6.67 -16.29
C CYS A 314 -16.26 -5.20 -16.17
N LEU A 315 -15.33 -4.27 -16.45
CA LEU A 315 -15.59 -2.84 -16.35
C LEU A 315 -16.66 -2.35 -17.34
N ASP A 316 -16.67 -2.86 -18.57
CA ASP A 316 -17.68 -2.49 -19.57
C ASP A 316 -19.07 -3.08 -19.25
N ILE A 317 -19.16 -4.28 -18.65
CA ILE A 317 -20.42 -4.82 -18.10
C ILE A 317 -20.92 -3.95 -16.94
N LEU A 318 -20.04 -3.60 -16.01
CA LEU A 318 -20.40 -2.77 -14.86
C LEU A 318 -20.80 -1.34 -15.28
N GLU A 319 -20.19 -0.78 -16.33
CA GLU A 319 -20.65 0.47 -16.95
C GLU A 319 -22.06 0.34 -17.54
N SER A 320 -22.30 -0.72 -18.31
CA SER A 320 -23.62 -0.99 -18.91
C SER A 320 -24.73 -1.15 -17.84
N LYS A 321 -24.41 -1.81 -16.73
CA LYS A 321 -25.39 -2.15 -15.68
C LYS A 321 -25.50 -1.06 -14.58
N PHE A 322 -24.44 -0.31 -14.24
CA PHE A 322 -24.41 0.68 -13.15
C PHE A 322 -24.08 2.12 -13.59
N GLY A 323 -23.60 2.34 -14.80
CA GLY A 323 -23.11 3.63 -15.31
C GLY A 323 -21.63 3.91 -14.96
N SER A 324 -21.11 5.02 -15.49
CA SER A 324 -19.78 5.55 -15.14
C SER A 324 -19.80 7.08 -15.12
N GLU A 325 -18.79 7.69 -14.50
CA GLU A 325 -18.50 9.13 -14.58
C GLU A 325 -17.14 9.35 -15.23
N THR A 326 -17.02 10.33 -16.14
CA THR A 326 -15.72 10.74 -16.68
C THR A 326 -15.06 11.74 -15.74
N ASN A 327 -13.86 11.44 -15.26
CA ASN A 327 -13.11 12.32 -14.37
C ASN A 327 -12.51 13.54 -15.10
N SER A 328 -11.90 14.47 -14.35
CA SER A 328 -11.34 15.71 -14.90
C SER A 328 -10.14 15.54 -15.84
N LEU A 329 -9.57 14.34 -15.94
CA LEU A 329 -8.49 13.98 -16.86
C LEU A 329 -8.99 13.24 -18.12
N GLY A 330 -10.29 12.90 -18.18
CA GLY A 330 -10.91 12.23 -19.33
C GLY A 330 -11.13 10.72 -19.17
N TYR A 331 -10.78 10.13 -18.03
CA TYR A 331 -10.88 8.68 -17.80
C TYR A 331 -12.20 8.32 -17.10
N LYS A 332 -12.82 7.21 -17.53
CA LYS A 332 -14.03 6.60 -16.97
C LYS A 332 -13.78 6.08 -15.55
N LYS A 333 -14.72 6.31 -14.64
CA LYS A 333 -14.72 5.81 -13.26
C LYS A 333 -16.08 5.18 -12.94
N LEU A 334 -16.07 4.00 -12.31
CA LEU A 334 -17.28 3.41 -11.75
C LEU A 334 -17.81 4.26 -10.57
N PRO A 335 -19.11 4.13 -10.22
CA PRO A 335 -19.66 4.77 -9.03
C PRO A 335 -18.87 4.39 -7.77
N PRO A 336 -18.70 5.31 -6.79
CA PRO A 336 -17.73 5.14 -5.70
C PRO A 336 -17.99 3.96 -4.74
N TYR A 337 -19.18 3.36 -4.81
CA TYR A 337 -19.57 2.16 -4.06
C TYR A 337 -19.26 0.84 -4.78
N LEU A 338 -18.64 0.88 -5.97
CA LEU A 338 -18.39 -0.28 -6.82
C LEU A 338 -16.96 -0.25 -7.36
N THR A 339 -16.25 -1.37 -7.24
CA THR A 339 -14.89 -1.54 -7.76
C THR A 339 -14.69 -2.97 -8.25
N VAL A 340 -13.67 -3.20 -9.07
CA VAL A 340 -13.15 -4.54 -9.36
C VAL A 340 -11.92 -4.79 -8.48
N ALA A 341 -11.65 -6.06 -8.16
CA ALA A 341 -10.43 -6.51 -7.52
C ALA A 341 -9.82 -7.68 -8.31
N GLN A 342 -8.50 -7.70 -8.52
CA GLN A 342 -7.82 -8.80 -9.23
C GLN A 342 -6.85 -9.51 -8.28
N GLY A 343 -7.15 -10.76 -7.89
CA GLY A 343 -6.36 -11.50 -6.91
C GLY A 343 -5.32 -12.45 -7.50
N ASP A 344 -5.67 -13.21 -8.54
CA ASP A 344 -4.75 -14.24 -9.08
C ASP A 344 -3.42 -13.68 -9.59
N GLY A 345 -2.34 -14.35 -9.17
CA GLY A 345 -1.07 -14.37 -9.87
C GLY A 345 -0.32 -13.05 -10.03
N MET A 346 -0.78 -11.96 -9.40
CA MET A 346 -0.32 -10.60 -9.66
C MET A 346 1.11 -10.32 -9.19
N ASP A 347 1.88 -9.66 -10.06
CA ASP A 347 3.17 -9.05 -9.76
C ASP A 347 3.27 -7.65 -10.41
N TYR A 348 4.39 -6.95 -10.19
CA TYR A 348 4.59 -5.58 -10.68
C TYR A 348 4.66 -5.47 -12.21
N ARG A 349 5.04 -6.52 -12.96
CA ARG A 349 5.01 -6.55 -14.43
C ARG A 349 3.55 -6.71 -14.90
N LYS A 350 2.83 -7.69 -14.37
CA LYS A 350 1.41 -7.92 -14.70
C LYS A 350 0.54 -6.71 -14.35
N MET A 351 0.77 -6.11 -13.17
CA MET A 351 0.05 -4.92 -12.73
C MET A 351 0.34 -3.73 -13.64
N ALA A 352 1.58 -3.53 -14.09
CA ALA A 352 1.91 -2.51 -15.08
C ALA A 352 1.17 -2.75 -16.41
N ARG A 353 1.17 -3.98 -16.95
CA ARG A 353 0.44 -4.35 -18.18
C ARG A 353 -1.07 -4.13 -18.05
N VAL A 354 -1.69 -4.53 -16.94
CA VAL A 354 -3.12 -4.28 -16.69
C VAL A 354 -3.41 -2.78 -16.64
N LEU A 355 -2.63 -2.01 -15.87
CA LEU A 355 -2.84 -0.56 -15.75
C LEU A 355 -2.61 0.18 -17.08
N GLU A 356 -1.67 -0.27 -17.91
CA GLU A 356 -1.46 0.23 -19.28
C GLU A 356 -2.67 -0.06 -20.19
N VAL A 357 -3.26 -1.26 -20.08
CA VAL A 357 -4.45 -1.64 -20.83
C VAL A 357 -5.68 -0.83 -20.38
N LEU A 358 -5.83 -0.57 -19.07
CA LEU A 358 -6.88 0.32 -18.56
C LEU A 358 -6.71 1.74 -19.08
N GLU A 359 -5.50 2.31 -18.98
CA GLU A 359 -5.17 3.65 -19.46
C GLU A 359 -5.53 3.82 -20.94
N LYS A 360 -5.06 2.92 -21.82
CA LYS A 360 -5.32 2.96 -23.27
C LYS A 360 -6.80 2.81 -23.65
N ASN A 361 -7.62 2.20 -22.80
CA ASN A 361 -9.07 2.06 -22.99
C ASN A 361 -9.88 3.16 -22.25
N GLY A 362 -9.21 4.21 -21.77
CA GLY A 362 -9.84 5.34 -21.11
C GLY A 362 -10.40 5.00 -19.72
N TRP A 363 -9.93 3.94 -19.07
CA TRP A 363 -10.34 3.54 -17.72
C TRP A 363 -9.40 4.10 -16.64
N SER A 364 -9.97 4.70 -15.59
CA SER A 364 -9.19 5.22 -14.46
C SER A 364 -8.62 4.08 -13.60
N SER A 365 -7.37 4.18 -13.17
CA SER A 365 -6.72 3.14 -12.34
C SER A 365 -7.40 2.91 -10.98
N THR A 366 -8.22 3.85 -10.51
CA THR A 366 -8.98 3.70 -9.25
C THR A 366 -10.14 2.70 -9.32
N ASN A 367 -10.44 2.13 -10.49
CA ASN A 367 -11.51 1.13 -10.66
C ASN A 367 -11.07 -0.30 -10.33
N VAL A 368 -9.76 -0.55 -10.15
CA VAL A 368 -9.19 -1.86 -9.90
C VAL A 368 -8.25 -1.81 -8.71
N GLY A 369 -8.56 -2.58 -7.67
CA GLY A 369 -7.60 -2.98 -6.64
C GLY A 369 -6.91 -4.28 -7.03
N PHE A 370 -5.67 -4.47 -6.58
CA PHE A 370 -4.91 -5.69 -6.84
C PHE A 370 -4.67 -6.45 -5.54
N GLY A 371 -4.91 -7.76 -5.52
CA GLY A 371 -4.39 -8.66 -4.50
C GLY A 371 -3.11 -9.32 -5.01
N ALA A 372 -2.10 -9.49 -4.17
CA ALA A 372 -0.89 -10.22 -4.54
C ALA A 372 -0.48 -11.19 -3.43
N GLY A 373 -0.37 -12.47 -3.80
CA GLY A 373 -0.05 -13.57 -2.90
C GLY A 373 1.44 -13.95 -2.93
N ALA A 374 1.75 -15.20 -3.30
CA ALA A 374 3.11 -15.73 -3.35
C ALA A 374 4.09 -14.89 -4.21
N ALA A 375 3.61 -14.15 -5.21
CA ALA A 375 4.45 -13.25 -6.01
C ALA A 375 5.00 -12.04 -5.22
N LEU A 376 4.27 -11.58 -4.18
CA LEU A 376 4.67 -10.48 -3.30
C LEU A 376 5.54 -10.94 -2.13
N LEU A 377 5.31 -12.15 -1.61
CA LEU A 377 5.97 -12.65 -0.38
C LEU A 377 6.88 -13.89 -0.54
N GLN A 378 6.88 -14.62 -1.66
CA GLN A 378 7.59 -15.91 -1.77
C GLN A 378 8.42 -16.12 -3.06
N LYS A 379 8.04 -15.52 -4.20
CA LYS A 379 8.77 -15.65 -5.48
C LYS A 379 10.00 -14.72 -5.56
N MET A 380 10.91 -14.85 -4.59
CA MET A 380 12.19 -14.14 -4.52
C MET A 380 13.22 -14.90 -3.68
N ASP A 381 14.48 -14.57 -3.88
CA ASP A 381 15.63 -15.18 -3.20
C ASP A 381 16.68 -14.12 -2.78
N ARG A 382 17.75 -14.56 -2.10
CA ARG A 382 18.85 -13.68 -1.68
C ARG A 382 19.58 -13.02 -2.86
N ASP A 383 19.63 -13.65 -4.04
CA ASP A 383 20.32 -13.09 -5.22
C ASP A 383 19.45 -12.18 -6.10
N THR A 384 18.15 -12.12 -5.86
CA THR A 384 17.21 -11.13 -6.42
C THR A 384 17.70 -9.70 -6.13
N MET A 385 18.22 -9.47 -4.91
CA MET A 385 18.93 -8.24 -4.52
C MET A 385 20.42 -8.48 -4.21
N LYS A 386 21.00 -9.57 -4.74
CA LYS A 386 22.41 -9.99 -4.63
C LYS A 386 23.02 -9.74 -3.24
N CYS A 387 22.24 -9.97 -2.20
CA CYS A 387 22.56 -9.62 -0.82
C CYS A 387 23.73 -10.48 -0.31
N ALA A 388 24.72 -9.84 0.31
CA ALA A 388 25.95 -10.48 0.74
C ALA A 388 26.53 -9.83 2.01
N PHE A 389 26.74 -10.65 3.03
CA PHE A 389 27.56 -10.33 4.21
C PHE A 389 29.02 -10.71 3.91
N LYS A 390 30.05 -9.90 4.19
CA LYS A 390 31.47 -10.30 4.01
C LYS A 390 32.39 -9.66 5.04
N CYS A 391 33.44 -10.38 5.44
CA CYS A 391 34.58 -9.81 6.17
C CYS A 391 35.33 -8.81 5.27
N SER A 392 35.69 -7.66 5.83
CA SER A 392 36.40 -6.57 5.14
C SER A 392 37.62 -6.06 5.90
N PHE A 393 37.71 -6.32 7.21
CA PHE A 393 38.85 -5.93 8.04
C PHE A 393 39.12 -6.99 9.11
N ALA A 394 40.39 -7.17 9.43
CA ALA A 394 40.85 -7.94 10.58
C ALA A 394 41.98 -7.22 11.30
N GLU A 395 42.12 -7.45 12.60
CA GLU A 395 43.35 -7.14 13.35
C GLU A 395 44.01 -8.46 13.75
N VAL A 396 45.30 -8.61 13.41
CA VAL A 396 46.08 -9.84 13.64
C VAL A 396 47.45 -9.46 14.19
N GLU A 397 47.82 -9.98 15.36
CA GLU A 397 49.04 -9.58 16.11
C GLU A 397 49.12 -8.06 16.34
N GLY A 398 47.98 -7.38 16.52
CA GLY A 398 47.89 -5.92 16.64
C GLY A 398 48.15 -5.15 15.34
N LYS A 399 48.12 -5.81 14.18
CA LYS A 399 48.27 -5.20 12.85
C LYS A 399 46.92 -5.19 12.14
N GLU A 400 46.51 -4.02 11.65
CA GLU A 400 45.30 -3.88 10.83
C GLU A 400 45.52 -4.46 9.42
N ILE A 401 44.54 -5.22 8.92
CA ILE A 401 44.56 -5.89 7.61
C ILE A 401 43.24 -5.62 6.87
N ASN A 402 43.34 -5.01 5.68
CA ASN A 402 42.21 -4.87 4.75
C ASN A 402 41.93 -6.22 4.06
N VAL A 403 40.93 -6.94 4.56
CA VAL A 403 40.47 -8.24 4.02
C VAL A 403 39.55 -7.99 2.83
N TYR A 404 39.69 -8.78 1.76
CA TYR A 404 38.73 -8.77 0.64
C TYR A 404 38.86 -10.02 -0.22
N LYS A 405 37.86 -10.25 -1.07
CA LYS A 405 37.94 -11.19 -2.20
C LYS A 405 37.82 -10.44 -3.53
N GLN A 406 38.56 -10.91 -4.54
CA GLN A 406 38.53 -10.38 -5.90
C GLN A 406 38.65 -11.54 -6.91
N PRO A 407 37.55 -12.26 -7.19
CA PRO A 407 37.59 -13.43 -8.09
C PRO A 407 37.89 -13.01 -9.52
N ILE A 408 38.95 -13.57 -10.12
CA ILE A 408 39.36 -13.23 -11.50
C ILE A 408 38.30 -13.58 -12.55
N THR A 409 37.52 -14.64 -12.32
CA THR A 409 36.42 -15.10 -13.17
C THR A 409 35.09 -14.38 -12.93
N ASP A 410 34.97 -13.59 -11.86
CA ASP A 410 33.77 -12.78 -11.58
C ASP A 410 34.15 -11.48 -10.84
N PRO A 411 34.53 -10.43 -11.58
CA PRO A 411 34.81 -9.11 -11.01
C PRO A 411 33.62 -8.49 -10.27
N GLY A 412 32.38 -8.90 -10.60
CA GLY A 412 31.16 -8.49 -9.91
C GLY A 412 31.02 -9.07 -8.49
N LYS A 413 31.81 -10.08 -8.14
CA LYS A 413 31.94 -10.64 -6.78
C LYS A 413 33.14 -10.08 -6.00
N THR A 414 33.74 -8.97 -6.44
CA THR A 414 34.74 -8.21 -5.66
C THR A 414 34.09 -7.58 -4.43
N SER A 415 34.64 -7.80 -3.23
CA SER A 415 34.13 -7.21 -1.98
C SER A 415 34.78 -5.88 -1.65
N LYS A 416 34.15 -5.11 -0.74
CA LYS A 416 34.74 -3.91 -0.15
C LYS A 416 35.92 -4.26 0.77
N LYS A 417 36.73 -3.24 1.09
CA LYS A 417 37.98 -3.33 1.86
C LYS A 417 37.97 -2.47 3.12
N GLY A 418 38.59 -2.97 4.18
CA GLY A 418 38.86 -2.26 5.43
C GLY A 418 37.61 -1.90 6.23
N ARG A 419 37.80 -1.02 7.22
CA ARG A 419 36.68 -0.41 7.96
C ARG A 419 35.84 0.46 7.02
N LEU A 420 34.52 0.43 7.18
CA LEU A 420 33.55 1.07 6.31
C LEU A 420 32.71 2.11 7.06
N SER A 421 32.23 3.12 6.33
CA SER A 421 31.25 4.09 6.80
C SER A 421 30.37 4.53 5.64
N LEU A 422 29.13 4.94 5.92
CA LEU A 422 28.15 5.35 4.92
C LEU A 422 27.99 6.86 4.97
N HIS A 423 28.14 7.55 3.85
CA HIS A 423 28.02 9.01 3.78
C HIS A 423 26.93 9.42 2.80
N ARG A 424 26.33 10.57 3.07
CA ARG A 424 25.41 11.25 2.17
C ARG A 424 25.92 12.67 1.90
N ASP A 425 26.01 13.06 0.64
CA ASP A 425 26.46 14.41 0.25
C ASP A 425 25.30 15.43 0.26
N GLU A 426 25.61 16.71 -0.01
CA GLU A 426 24.64 17.80 0.02
C GLU A 426 23.58 17.70 -1.10
N GLU A 427 23.95 17.09 -2.23
CA GLU A 427 23.04 16.73 -3.34
C GLU A 427 22.10 15.57 -2.96
N GLY A 428 22.45 14.82 -1.91
CA GLY A 428 21.69 13.70 -1.36
C GLY A 428 22.09 12.33 -1.90
N ASN A 429 23.19 12.23 -2.66
CA ASN A 429 23.75 10.97 -3.15
C ASN A 429 24.34 10.16 -1.99
N TRP A 430 24.37 8.83 -2.12
CA TRP A 430 24.90 7.91 -1.11
C TRP A 430 26.18 7.24 -1.57
N SER A 431 27.19 7.21 -0.69
CA SER A 431 28.47 6.56 -0.95
C SER A 431 29.01 5.82 0.28
N THR A 432 29.72 4.72 0.05
CA THR A 432 30.39 3.96 1.12
C THR A 432 31.89 4.22 1.06
N ALA A 433 32.43 4.86 2.11
CA ALA A 433 33.87 4.95 2.28
C ALA A 433 34.45 3.59 2.67
N GLN A 434 35.71 3.35 2.27
CA GLN A 434 36.43 2.11 2.47
C GLN A 434 37.78 2.37 3.13
N GLU A 435 38.45 1.33 3.61
CA GLU A 435 39.83 1.41 4.13
C GLU A 435 40.00 2.45 5.26
N GLY A 436 38.94 2.69 6.04
CA GLY A 436 38.91 3.67 7.13
C GLY A 436 38.95 5.14 6.71
N THR A 437 38.78 5.44 5.42
CA THR A 437 38.94 6.80 4.86
C THR A 437 37.75 7.76 5.08
N GLY A 438 36.64 7.26 5.62
CA GLY A 438 35.43 8.05 5.84
C GLY A 438 35.43 8.83 7.16
N ASP A 439 34.71 9.95 7.16
CA ASP A 439 34.57 10.82 8.32
C ASP A 439 33.52 10.28 9.31
N LYS A 440 33.92 10.14 10.58
CA LYS A 440 33.07 9.56 11.64
C LYS A 440 31.92 10.48 12.04
N ASP A 441 32.06 11.80 11.85
CA ASP A 441 31.04 12.77 12.25
C ASP A 441 29.90 12.87 11.21
N THR A 442 30.12 12.34 9.99
CA THR A 442 29.11 12.24 8.92
C THR A 442 28.67 10.79 8.60
N ASP A 443 29.19 9.79 9.33
CA ASP A 443 28.81 8.38 9.16
C ASP A 443 27.33 8.13 9.53
N GLN A 444 26.55 7.69 8.53
CA GLN A 444 25.12 7.41 8.64
C GLN A 444 24.84 6.03 9.28
N LEU A 445 25.88 5.23 9.59
CA LEU A 445 25.75 3.97 10.33
C LEU A 445 25.78 4.20 11.85
N MET A 446 24.61 4.23 12.48
CA MET A 446 24.48 4.32 13.94
C MET A 446 24.65 2.94 14.61
N THR A 447 25.28 2.87 15.79
CA THR A 447 25.32 1.63 16.58
C THR A 447 23.91 1.26 17.04
N VAL A 448 23.36 0.18 16.52
CA VAL A 448 22.00 -0.31 16.85
C VAL A 448 22.03 -1.38 17.95
N PHE A 449 23.14 -2.11 18.09
CA PHE A 449 23.32 -3.17 19.08
C PHE A 449 24.77 -3.20 19.58
N GLU A 450 24.96 -3.43 20.87
CA GLU A 450 26.27 -3.69 21.48
C GLU A 450 26.12 -4.63 22.69
N ASN A 451 26.99 -5.64 22.81
CA ASN A 451 27.15 -6.48 24.01
C ASN A 451 25.84 -7.12 24.53
N GLY A 452 24.97 -7.58 23.63
CA GLY A 452 23.66 -8.16 23.97
C GLY A 452 22.54 -7.14 24.20
N GLU A 453 22.78 -5.84 24.03
CA GLU A 453 21.78 -4.78 24.23
C GLU A 453 21.43 -4.07 22.92
N LEU A 454 20.14 -3.80 22.72
CA LEU A 454 19.64 -3.00 21.61
C LEU A 454 19.73 -1.51 22.00
N LEU A 455 20.65 -0.78 21.37
CA LEU A 455 20.89 0.64 21.66
C LEU A 455 19.95 1.58 20.89
N ARG A 456 19.40 1.11 19.76
CA ARG A 456 18.35 1.82 19.01
C ARG A 456 17.18 0.88 18.76
N ASP A 457 16.07 1.18 19.41
CA ASP A 457 14.77 0.58 19.16
C ASP A 457 13.93 1.57 18.33
N PHE A 458 13.61 1.22 17.08
CA PHE A 458 12.74 1.97 16.18
C PHE A 458 11.28 1.57 16.36
N THR A 459 10.38 2.55 16.42
CA THR A 459 8.94 2.31 16.23
C THR A 459 8.61 2.16 14.74
N PHE A 460 7.47 1.55 14.41
CA PHE A 460 7.02 1.45 13.02
C PHE A 460 6.70 2.83 12.42
N ASP A 461 6.13 3.75 13.21
CA ASP A 461 5.89 5.12 12.77
C ASP A 461 7.18 5.89 12.48
N GLU A 462 8.25 5.66 13.24
CA GLU A 462 9.58 6.19 12.89
C GLU A 462 10.10 5.63 11.58
N ILE A 463 9.91 4.32 11.31
CA ILE A 463 10.32 3.68 10.04
C ILE A 463 9.51 4.23 8.86
N LEU A 464 8.20 4.40 9.02
CA LEU A 464 7.34 5.06 8.03
C LEU A 464 7.77 6.52 7.81
N LEU A 465 8.07 7.26 8.88
CA LEU A 465 8.61 8.61 8.78
C LEU A 465 9.97 8.64 8.08
N ILE A 466 10.89 7.71 8.33
CA ILE A 466 12.19 7.65 7.63
C ILE A 466 11.98 7.35 6.13
N TYR A 467 11.13 6.38 5.81
CA TYR A 467 10.74 6.04 4.43
C TYR A 467 10.13 7.24 3.68
N LEU A 468 9.23 7.99 4.33
CA LEU A 468 8.59 9.17 3.77
C LEU A 468 9.54 10.38 3.71
N ASN A 469 10.39 10.59 4.71
CA ASN A 469 11.42 11.64 4.70
C ASN A 469 12.52 11.38 3.65
N GLY A 470 12.74 10.12 3.28
CA GLY A 470 13.54 9.74 2.10
C GLY A 470 12.90 10.16 0.75
N VAL A 471 11.65 10.63 0.76
CA VAL A 471 10.89 11.11 -0.41
C VAL A 471 10.17 12.44 -0.09
N ARG A 472 10.85 13.39 0.56
CA ARG A 472 10.25 14.73 0.73
C ARG A 472 10.11 15.45 -0.60
N MET A 473 8.86 15.77 -0.93
CA MET A 473 8.49 16.68 -2.01
C MET A 473 8.03 17.98 -1.35
N ALA A 474 8.65 19.11 -1.68
CA ALA A 474 8.27 20.43 -1.18
C ALA A 474 7.87 21.35 -2.34
N GLN A 475 7.05 22.37 -2.05
CA GLN A 475 6.55 23.29 -3.06
C GLN A 475 7.03 24.71 -2.76
N LEU A 476 7.62 25.38 -3.76
CA LEU A 476 7.98 26.80 -3.67
C LEU A 476 7.12 27.60 -4.64
N THR A 477 6.30 28.53 -4.15
CA THR A 477 5.34 29.28 -4.97
C THR A 477 5.62 30.78 -4.97
N CYS A 478 5.35 31.47 -6.07
CA CYS A 478 5.32 32.94 -6.06
C CYS A 478 4.11 33.46 -5.26
N GLY A 479 4.14 34.73 -4.83
CA GLY A 479 3.10 35.31 -3.96
C GLY A 479 1.67 35.34 -4.54
N CYS A 480 1.52 35.12 -5.86
CA CYS A 480 0.22 35.01 -6.51
C CYS A 480 -0.11 33.59 -7.01
N LEU A 481 0.71 32.58 -6.66
CA LEU A 481 0.57 31.17 -7.04
C LEU A 481 0.68 30.84 -8.55
N ASN A 482 0.94 31.82 -9.43
CA ASN A 482 1.06 31.60 -10.88
C ASN A 482 2.27 30.73 -11.29
N ILE A 483 3.36 30.74 -10.52
CA ILE A 483 4.53 29.87 -10.74
C ILE A 483 4.75 29.07 -9.46
N GLN A 484 4.87 27.75 -9.62
CA GLN A 484 5.05 26.79 -8.53
C GLN A 484 6.13 25.78 -8.93
N LEU A 485 7.19 25.69 -8.12
CA LEU A 485 8.28 24.74 -8.28
C LEU A 485 8.04 23.54 -7.36
N HIS A 486 8.03 22.33 -7.91
CA HIS A 486 7.93 21.09 -7.14
C HIS A 486 9.34 20.53 -6.97
N ILE A 487 9.89 20.60 -5.76
CA ILE A 487 11.30 20.31 -5.47
C ILE A 487 11.44 19.07 -4.58
N GLN A 488 12.58 18.39 -4.68
CA GLN A 488 12.98 17.36 -3.72
C GLN A 488 13.67 18.06 -2.52
N GLU A 489 13.19 17.83 -1.31
CA GLU A 489 13.71 18.50 -0.10
C GLU A 489 14.83 17.68 0.55
N SER A 490 16.10 18.01 0.23
CA SER A 490 17.24 17.59 1.06
C SER A 490 17.35 18.50 2.29
N LEU A 491 17.96 18.00 3.37
CA LEU A 491 18.17 18.78 4.60
C LEU A 491 19.16 19.96 4.42
N GLN A 492 19.88 20.03 3.29
CA GLN A 492 20.84 21.09 2.95
C GLN A 492 20.38 21.99 1.77
N ALA A 493 19.48 21.51 0.90
CA ALA A 493 19.09 22.19 -0.35
C ALA A 493 18.39 23.57 -0.20
N LEU A 494 18.12 24.02 1.04
CA LEU A 494 17.43 25.28 1.33
C LEU A 494 18.26 26.23 2.21
N VAL A 495 19.59 26.15 2.11
CA VAL A 495 20.51 27.22 2.55
C VAL A 495 20.69 28.22 1.39
N PRO A 496 20.56 29.55 1.60
CA PRO A 496 20.85 30.53 0.56
C PRO A 496 22.34 30.53 0.19
N THR A 497 22.66 30.32 -1.08
CA THR A 497 24.04 30.36 -1.59
C THR A 497 24.18 31.29 -2.80
N VAL A 498 25.42 31.56 -3.19
CA VAL A 498 25.77 32.36 -4.38
C VAL A 498 26.41 31.41 -5.40
N PRO A 499 25.84 31.24 -6.61
CA PRO A 499 26.44 30.40 -7.64
C PRO A 499 27.77 30.97 -8.14
N SER A 500 28.57 30.13 -8.80
CA SER A 500 29.73 30.58 -9.58
C SER A 500 29.28 31.35 -10.82
N LEU A 501 29.10 32.66 -10.66
CA LEU A 501 28.58 33.60 -11.66
C LEU A 501 29.71 34.42 -12.31
N THR A 502 29.56 34.75 -13.59
CA THR A 502 30.42 35.72 -14.27
C THR A 502 30.16 37.15 -13.78
N SER A 503 31.05 38.08 -14.12
CA SER A 503 30.90 39.51 -13.83
C SER A 503 29.63 40.13 -14.42
N GLN A 504 29.03 39.55 -15.46
CA GLN A 504 27.77 40.02 -16.03
C GLN A 504 26.55 39.48 -15.26
N GLU A 505 26.57 38.22 -14.86
CA GLU A 505 25.44 37.56 -14.19
C GLU A 505 25.32 37.99 -12.72
N SER A 506 26.45 38.20 -12.04
CA SER A 506 26.52 38.65 -10.64
C SER A 506 25.89 40.03 -10.39
N HIS A 507 25.71 40.86 -11.41
CA HIS A 507 25.01 42.15 -11.30
C HIS A 507 23.49 42.05 -11.49
N HIS A 508 22.93 40.89 -11.85
CA HIS A 508 21.51 40.75 -12.14
C HIS A 508 20.67 40.61 -10.84
N PRO A 509 19.55 41.36 -10.67
CA PRO A 509 18.80 41.44 -9.41
C PRO A 509 18.33 40.13 -8.80
N PHE A 510 18.16 39.07 -9.60
CA PHE A 510 17.80 37.73 -9.14
C PHE A 510 18.89 37.11 -8.22
N PHE A 511 20.17 37.26 -8.57
CA PHE A 511 21.26 36.61 -7.84
C PHE A 511 21.75 37.41 -6.62
N LEU A 512 21.48 38.71 -6.57
CA LEU A 512 21.93 39.62 -5.49
C LEU A 512 21.35 39.30 -4.11
N LYS A 513 20.29 38.48 -4.01
CA LYS A 513 19.63 38.10 -2.74
C LYS A 513 19.95 36.67 -2.29
N GLY A 514 20.91 36.01 -2.94
CA GLY A 514 21.15 34.58 -2.82
C GLY A 514 20.02 33.76 -3.45
N VAL A 515 20.31 32.50 -3.75
CA VAL A 515 19.36 31.54 -4.34
C VAL A 515 19.44 30.21 -3.61
N TYR A 516 18.39 29.40 -3.74
CA TYR A 516 18.41 27.99 -3.38
C TYR A 516 18.78 27.17 -4.61
N PHE A 517 19.69 26.20 -4.49
CA PHE A 517 19.85 25.16 -5.52
C PHE A 517 18.75 24.12 -5.32
N VAL A 518 17.98 23.84 -6.36
CA VAL A 518 16.79 22.98 -6.24
C VAL A 518 16.80 21.86 -7.28
N THR A 519 16.74 20.62 -6.80
CA THR A 519 16.45 19.46 -7.64
C THR A 519 14.94 19.43 -7.88
N LEU A 520 14.52 19.69 -9.13
CA LEU A 520 13.11 19.56 -9.51
C LEU A 520 12.67 18.09 -9.37
N SER A 521 11.49 17.89 -8.80
CA SER A 521 10.84 16.60 -8.69
C SER A 521 10.04 16.29 -9.97
N LEU A 522 9.32 15.17 -9.98
CA LEU A 522 8.44 14.78 -11.09
C LEU A 522 7.33 15.81 -11.41
N GLY A 523 7.00 16.72 -10.49
CA GLY A 523 6.08 17.84 -10.77
C GLY A 523 6.71 19.01 -11.53
N GLY A 524 8.04 19.09 -11.61
CA GLY A 524 8.77 20.10 -12.38
C GLY A 524 8.46 21.55 -11.99
N VAL A 525 8.33 22.41 -13.00
CA VAL A 525 7.81 23.78 -12.89
C VAL A 525 6.39 23.78 -13.44
N THR A 526 5.44 24.28 -12.65
CA THR A 526 4.05 24.43 -13.08
C THR A 526 3.65 25.91 -13.12
N GLU A 527 2.94 26.26 -14.19
CA GLU A 527 2.57 27.63 -14.55
C GLU A 527 1.03 27.69 -14.66
N ALA A 528 0.37 28.54 -13.88
CA ALA A 528 -1.09 28.67 -13.95
C ALA A 528 -1.52 29.37 -15.25
N GLN A 529 -0.85 30.48 -15.59
CA GLN A 529 -1.03 31.23 -16.83
C GLN A 529 0.34 31.52 -17.47
N LYS A 530 0.64 30.86 -18.60
CA LYS A 530 1.95 30.96 -19.28
C LYS A 530 2.28 32.36 -19.80
N PHE A 531 1.28 33.07 -20.32
CA PHE A 531 1.41 34.46 -20.79
C PHE A 531 1.71 35.47 -19.66
N LEU A 532 1.69 35.03 -18.39
CA LEU A 532 2.13 35.82 -17.22
C LEU A 532 3.52 35.39 -16.71
N VAL A 533 4.27 34.67 -17.54
CA VAL A 533 5.69 34.32 -17.32
C VAL A 533 6.53 35.02 -18.39
N LYS A 534 7.61 35.66 -17.98
CA LYS A 534 8.56 36.33 -18.86
C LYS A 534 9.95 35.74 -18.65
N GLU A 535 10.54 35.24 -19.72
CA GLU A 535 11.92 34.77 -19.74
C GLU A 535 12.89 35.93 -19.99
N THR A 536 14.09 35.87 -19.42
CA THR A 536 15.18 36.80 -19.72
C THR A 536 16.52 36.08 -19.62
N ARG A 537 17.26 36.05 -20.72
CA ARG A 537 18.57 35.39 -20.79
C ARG A 537 19.68 36.30 -20.24
N VAL A 538 20.41 35.78 -19.26
CA VAL A 538 21.49 36.48 -18.55
C VAL A 538 22.71 35.57 -18.58
N GLY A 539 23.62 35.82 -19.52
CA GLY A 539 24.82 34.99 -19.72
C GLY A 539 24.48 33.53 -20.05
N GLY A 540 24.93 32.62 -19.18
CA GLY A 540 24.63 31.19 -19.23
C GLY A 540 23.28 30.80 -18.63
N TRP A 541 22.55 31.71 -17.98
CA TRP A 541 21.26 31.42 -17.32
C TRP A 541 20.07 32.01 -18.08
N THR A 542 18.91 31.40 -17.92
CA THR A 542 17.60 31.94 -18.31
C THR A 542 16.78 32.15 -17.04
N VAL A 543 16.35 33.38 -16.78
CA VAL A 543 15.68 33.80 -15.54
C VAL A 543 14.18 34.04 -15.81
N TYR A 544 13.33 33.61 -14.89
CA TYR A 544 11.87 33.58 -15.05
C TYR A 544 11.15 34.56 -14.10
N GLU A 545 10.53 35.59 -14.66
CA GLU A 545 9.76 36.63 -13.96
C GLU A 545 8.25 36.37 -14.06
N CYS A 546 7.54 36.33 -12.94
CA CYS A 546 6.07 36.29 -12.95
C CYS A 546 5.49 37.70 -13.11
N GLN A 547 4.87 37.99 -14.26
CA GLN A 547 4.32 39.31 -14.59
C GLN A 547 3.16 39.76 -13.70
N ASN A 548 2.43 38.84 -13.05
CA ASN A 548 1.31 39.19 -12.17
C ASN A 548 1.74 39.70 -10.78
N CYS A 549 2.97 39.41 -10.34
CA CYS A 549 3.49 39.86 -9.05
C CYS A 549 4.89 40.48 -9.12
N HIS A 550 5.46 40.61 -10.33
CA HIS A 550 6.79 41.15 -10.62
C HIS A 550 7.95 40.52 -9.81
N PHE A 551 7.78 39.27 -9.37
CA PHE A 551 8.83 38.49 -8.71
C PHE A 551 9.61 37.66 -9.72
N LEU A 552 10.94 37.78 -9.65
CA LEU A 552 11.89 36.84 -10.25
C LEU A 552 11.84 35.55 -9.43
N THR A 553 11.48 34.43 -10.07
CA THR A 553 11.08 33.19 -9.38
C THR A 553 12.17 32.13 -9.37
N HIS A 554 12.74 31.81 -10.52
CA HIS A 554 13.78 30.81 -10.68
C HIS A 554 14.66 31.12 -11.90
N ALA A 555 15.79 30.44 -12.02
CA ALA A 555 16.62 30.44 -13.20
C ALA A 555 17.12 29.02 -13.53
N ILE A 556 17.25 28.75 -14.83
CA ILE A 556 17.72 27.47 -15.37
C ILE A 556 19.02 27.72 -16.14
N LYS A 557 20.03 26.87 -15.95
CA LYS A 557 21.32 27.00 -16.64
C LYS A 557 21.24 26.37 -18.04
N ASN A 558 21.54 27.16 -19.07
CA ASN A 558 21.50 26.71 -20.45
C ASN A 558 22.54 25.60 -20.67
N GLY A 559 22.07 24.39 -20.98
CA GLY A 559 22.92 23.21 -21.22
C GLY A 559 23.21 22.35 -19.99
N SER A 560 22.58 22.56 -18.83
CA SER A 560 22.59 21.59 -17.73
C SER A 560 21.22 21.47 -17.05
N THR A 561 21.04 20.45 -16.22
CA THR A 561 19.84 20.23 -15.39
C THR A 561 19.79 21.13 -14.15
N SER A 562 20.67 22.13 -14.05
CA SER A 562 20.84 22.96 -12.86
C SER A 562 19.77 24.04 -12.77
N VAL A 563 18.90 23.95 -11.77
CA VAL A 563 17.84 24.92 -11.48
C VAL A 563 18.11 25.58 -10.13
N VAL A 564 17.92 26.90 -10.08
CA VAL A 564 18.01 27.68 -8.84
C VAL A 564 16.73 28.48 -8.60
N ALA A 565 16.26 28.54 -7.37
CA ALA A 565 15.03 29.22 -6.96
C ALA A 565 15.34 30.49 -6.15
N SER A 566 14.49 31.51 -6.28
CA SER A 566 14.58 32.72 -5.46
C SER A 566 14.30 32.42 -3.99
N THR A 567 15.11 33.00 -3.10
CA THR A 567 14.91 32.97 -1.64
C THR A 567 13.60 33.63 -1.18
N THR A 568 12.93 34.38 -2.06
CA THR A 568 11.66 35.08 -1.77
C THR A 568 10.39 34.26 -2.11
N LEU A 569 10.50 33.00 -2.53
CA LEU A 569 9.34 32.13 -2.77
C LEU A 569 8.73 31.62 -1.46
N ILE A 570 7.42 31.36 -1.47
CA ILE A 570 6.67 30.85 -0.32
C ILE A 570 6.80 29.32 -0.28
N ARG A 571 7.32 28.80 0.85
CA ARG A 571 7.43 27.36 1.17
C ARG A 571 6.35 26.86 2.14
N ASP A 572 5.75 27.77 2.94
CA ASP A 572 4.77 27.40 3.97
C ASP A 572 3.43 27.00 3.34
N ALA A 573 3.11 25.71 3.44
CA ALA A 573 1.86 25.13 2.95
C ALA A 573 0.61 25.77 3.56
N ASN A 574 0.66 26.24 4.82
CA ASN A 574 -0.47 26.94 5.45
C ASN A 574 -0.69 28.29 4.77
N LYS A 575 0.39 29.03 4.50
CA LYS A 575 0.34 30.30 3.78
C LYS A 575 -0.13 30.14 2.33
N ILE A 576 0.23 29.04 1.66
CA ILE A 576 -0.28 28.69 0.32
C ILE A 576 -1.80 28.42 0.39
N GLN A 577 -2.27 27.61 1.36
CA GLN A 577 -3.71 27.39 1.56
C GLN A 577 -4.47 28.66 1.95
N MET A 578 -3.88 29.58 2.72
CA MET A 578 -4.47 30.88 3.01
C MET A 578 -4.61 31.74 1.75
N LEU A 579 -3.61 31.74 0.86
CA LEU A 579 -3.68 32.44 -0.43
C LEU A 579 -4.77 31.85 -1.34
N GLN A 580 -4.98 30.52 -1.33
CA GLN A 580 -6.06 29.85 -2.06
C GLN A 580 -7.47 30.09 -1.49
N ARG A 581 -7.57 30.57 -0.24
CA ARG A 581 -8.84 30.83 0.48
C ARG A 581 -9.17 32.32 0.64
N GLY A 582 -8.30 33.22 0.18
CA GLY A 582 -8.51 34.67 0.27
C GLY A 582 -9.32 35.23 -0.91
N ASP A 583 -10.03 36.34 -0.69
CA ASP A 583 -10.99 36.91 -1.64
C ASP A 583 -10.39 37.35 -3.00
N GLY A 584 -9.06 37.48 -3.08
CA GLY A 584 -8.34 37.75 -4.33
C GLY A 584 -8.00 36.51 -5.17
N TYR A 585 -8.29 35.30 -4.70
CA TYR A 585 -8.00 34.07 -5.44
C TYR A 585 -9.05 33.81 -6.53
N SER A 586 -8.61 33.64 -7.77
CA SER A 586 -9.47 33.20 -8.87
C SER A 586 -9.46 31.67 -8.99
N PRO A 587 -10.56 30.97 -8.69
CA PRO A 587 -10.69 29.54 -8.98
C PRO A 587 -10.82 29.25 -10.49
N VAL A 588 -11.05 30.29 -11.31
CA VAL A 588 -11.07 30.18 -12.79
C VAL A 588 -9.65 30.05 -13.33
N PHE A 589 -8.72 30.87 -12.83
CA PHE A 589 -7.34 30.96 -13.34
C PHE A 589 -6.29 30.31 -12.43
N ASN A 590 -6.72 29.74 -11.29
CA ASN A 590 -5.92 29.08 -10.26
C ASN A 590 -4.80 29.94 -9.62
N MET A 591 -5.01 31.26 -9.57
CA MET A 591 -4.02 32.24 -9.11
C MET A 591 -4.68 33.41 -8.38
N VAL A 592 -3.91 34.13 -7.56
CA VAL A 592 -4.34 35.37 -6.91
C VAL A 592 -4.23 36.53 -7.90
N LEU A 593 -5.33 37.24 -8.12
CA LEU A 593 -5.39 38.43 -8.98
C LEU A 593 -5.19 39.71 -8.14
N PRO A 594 -4.59 40.78 -8.70
CA PRO A 594 -4.42 42.04 -8.00
C PRO A 594 -5.79 42.70 -7.73
N THR A 595 -6.06 43.02 -6.46
CA THR A 595 -7.34 43.61 -6.01
C THR A 595 -7.44 45.12 -6.22
N SER A 596 -6.33 45.81 -6.53
CA SER A 596 -6.33 47.18 -7.04
C SER A 596 -5.67 47.25 -8.42
N ILE A 597 -6.40 47.79 -9.41
CA ILE A 597 -5.82 48.29 -10.66
C ILE A 597 -5.52 49.77 -10.43
N ASP A 598 -4.30 50.08 -9.95
CA ASP A 598 -3.92 51.41 -9.46
C ASP A 598 -4.07 52.52 -10.52
N ASN A 599 -5.19 53.25 -10.50
CA ASN A 599 -5.48 54.51 -11.21
C ASN A 599 -5.07 54.57 -12.70
N ARG A 600 -5.00 53.42 -13.38
CA ARG A 600 -4.86 53.32 -14.84
C ARG A 600 -6.26 53.41 -15.47
N PRO A 601 -6.38 53.80 -16.76
CA PRO A 601 -7.65 53.73 -17.46
C PRO A 601 -8.27 52.33 -17.32
N LEU A 602 -9.61 52.29 -17.19
CA LEU A 602 -10.37 51.05 -17.02
C LEU A 602 -9.96 50.03 -18.09
N PRO A 603 -9.73 48.75 -17.73
CA PRO A 603 -9.34 47.76 -18.70
C PRO A 603 -10.43 47.57 -19.77
N PRO A 604 -10.06 47.26 -21.03
CA PRO A 604 -11.00 46.90 -22.09
C PRO A 604 -11.98 45.83 -21.60
N GLN A 605 -13.28 46.10 -21.68
CA GLN A 605 -14.32 45.21 -21.13
C GLN A 605 -14.70 44.11 -22.12
N SER A 606 -14.55 44.35 -23.41
CA SER A 606 -14.70 43.37 -24.47
C SER A 606 -13.35 43.05 -25.14
N PRO A 607 -13.15 41.81 -25.62
CA PRO A 607 -12.03 41.46 -26.52
C PRO A 607 -11.96 42.30 -27.80
N THR A 608 -12.99 43.08 -28.13
CA THR A 608 -12.98 44.07 -29.24
C THR A 608 -12.23 45.36 -28.92
N ASP A 609 -12.05 45.68 -27.64
CA ASP A 609 -11.63 47.04 -27.23
C ASP A 609 -10.10 47.19 -27.16
N PHE A 610 -9.37 46.07 -27.34
CA PHE A 610 -7.95 46.08 -27.64
C PHE A 610 -7.72 46.56 -29.09
N SER A 611 -6.65 47.32 -29.32
CA SER A 611 -6.26 47.85 -30.65
C SER A 611 -6.29 46.81 -31.77
N ASN A 612 -6.47 47.27 -33.02
CA ASN A 612 -6.43 46.40 -34.20
C ASN A 612 -5.00 45.90 -34.51
N ASP A 613 -3.96 46.65 -34.13
CA ASP A 613 -2.59 46.13 -34.08
C ASP A 613 -2.41 45.34 -32.79
N ARG A 614 -2.54 44.00 -32.89
CA ARG A 614 -2.29 43.05 -31.81
C ARG A 614 -1.01 42.29 -32.08
N SER A 615 -0.20 42.09 -31.05
CA SER A 615 0.91 41.14 -31.15
C SER A 615 0.36 39.70 -31.13
N PRO A 616 1.00 38.72 -31.79
CA PRO A 616 0.53 37.32 -31.79
C PRO A 616 0.36 36.75 -30.37
N GLU A 617 1.25 37.12 -29.46
CA GLU A 617 1.24 36.71 -28.05
C GLU A 617 0.04 37.30 -27.30
N THR A 618 -0.41 38.51 -27.68
CA THR A 618 -1.61 39.15 -27.13
C THR A 618 -2.88 38.42 -27.57
N GLU A 619 -2.94 38.00 -28.84
CA GLU A 619 -4.08 37.23 -29.36
C GLU A 619 -4.13 35.81 -28.76
N GLU A 620 -2.98 35.14 -28.62
CA GLU A 620 -2.88 33.84 -27.94
C GLU A 620 -3.29 33.93 -26.46
N ALA A 621 -2.84 34.96 -25.73
CA ALA A 621 -3.25 35.19 -24.35
C ALA A 621 -4.78 35.40 -24.21
N LEU A 622 -5.39 36.24 -25.06
CA LEU A 622 -6.83 36.45 -25.07
C LEU A 622 -7.61 35.16 -25.34
N LYS A 623 -7.13 34.33 -26.28
CA LYS A 623 -7.70 33.02 -26.60
C LYS A 623 -7.59 32.04 -25.42
N ALA A 624 -6.45 32.00 -24.74
CA ALA A 624 -6.24 31.16 -23.55
C ALA A 624 -7.14 31.58 -22.36
N ILE A 625 -7.34 32.88 -22.14
CA ILE A 625 -8.26 33.41 -21.13
C ILE A 625 -9.70 32.98 -21.42
N GLN A 626 -10.17 33.17 -22.67
CA GLN A 626 -11.52 32.78 -23.08
C GLN A 626 -11.75 31.26 -22.94
N GLN A 627 -10.80 30.44 -23.38
CA GLN A 627 -10.90 28.97 -23.26
C GLN A 627 -10.94 28.51 -21.81
N THR A 628 -10.09 29.07 -20.94
CA THR A 628 -10.08 28.78 -19.51
C THR A 628 -11.41 29.14 -18.84
N MET A 629 -11.93 30.34 -19.12
CA MET A 629 -13.21 30.81 -18.56
C MET A 629 -14.40 29.97 -19.05
N ALA A 630 -14.46 29.66 -20.36
CA ALA A 630 -15.53 28.82 -20.92
C ALA A 630 -15.50 27.38 -20.35
N LYS A 631 -14.30 26.80 -20.18
CA LYS A 631 -14.13 25.48 -19.56
C LYS A 631 -14.57 25.46 -18.09
N PHE A 632 -14.26 26.53 -17.34
CA PHE A 632 -14.71 26.67 -15.95
C PHE A 632 -16.23 26.82 -15.85
N LEU A 633 -16.82 27.73 -16.63
CA LEU A 633 -18.27 27.98 -16.59
C LEU A 633 -19.07 26.73 -16.97
N LYS A 634 -18.69 26.02 -18.03
CA LYS A 634 -19.33 24.75 -18.42
C LYS A 634 -19.22 23.66 -17.34
N LYS A 635 -18.11 23.62 -16.58
CA LYS A 635 -17.96 22.70 -15.43
C LYS A 635 -18.89 23.08 -14.28
N ALA A 636 -18.98 24.38 -13.96
CA ALA A 636 -19.85 24.88 -12.90
C ALA A 636 -21.35 24.68 -13.24
N GLU A 637 -21.73 24.91 -14.48
CA GLU A 637 -23.07 24.65 -15.04
C GLU A 637 -23.47 23.18 -14.87
N ALA A 638 -22.66 22.25 -15.38
CA ALA A 638 -22.91 20.81 -15.23
C ALA A 638 -22.96 20.35 -13.76
N GLN A 639 -22.16 20.95 -12.87
CA GLN A 639 -22.21 20.68 -11.43
C GLN A 639 -23.52 21.20 -10.79
N VAL A 640 -24.03 22.36 -11.22
CA VAL A 640 -25.31 22.90 -10.77
C VAL A 640 -26.48 22.04 -11.28
N GLU A 641 -26.47 21.63 -12.54
CA GLU A 641 -27.46 20.70 -13.11
C GLU A 641 -27.49 19.36 -12.36
N GLY A 642 -26.32 18.76 -12.09
CA GLY A 642 -26.19 17.54 -11.30
C GLY A 642 -26.77 17.68 -9.88
N ASN A 643 -26.49 18.81 -9.21
CA ASN A 643 -27.05 19.11 -7.88
C ASN A 643 -28.58 19.27 -7.92
N ILE A 644 -29.12 19.97 -8.92
CA ILE A 644 -30.58 20.16 -9.11
C ILE A 644 -31.25 18.81 -9.37
N ARG A 645 -30.63 17.97 -10.20
CA ARG A 645 -31.11 16.62 -10.52
C ARG A 645 -31.14 15.73 -9.27
N ALA A 646 -30.03 15.62 -8.55
CA ALA A 646 -29.94 14.80 -7.34
C ALA A 646 -30.91 15.27 -6.24
N TYR A 647 -31.12 16.58 -6.10
CA TYR A 647 -32.14 17.12 -5.18
C TYR A 647 -33.56 16.74 -5.62
N SER A 648 -33.88 16.84 -6.92
CA SER A 648 -35.19 16.51 -7.47
C SER A 648 -35.53 15.02 -7.34
N GLU A 649 -34.58 14.14 -7.69
CA GLU A 649 -34.70 12.69 -7.52
C GLU A 649 -34.92 12.32 -6.05
N LYS A 650 -34.19 12.95 -5.11
CA LYS A 650 -34.37 12.77 -3.66
C LYS A 650 -35.76 13.18 -3.16
N GLN A 651 -36.30 14.30 -3.64
CA GLN A 651 -37.66 14.74 -3.28
C GLN A 651 -38.73 13.79 -3.86
N GLN A 652 -38.55 13.33 -5.10
CA GLN A 652 -39.50 12.43 -5.76
C GLN A 652 -39.49 11.03 -5.13
N ALA A 653 -38.32 10.54 -4.69
CA ALA A 653 -38.20 9.33 -3.89
C ALA A 653 -38.91 9.45 -2.54
N ALA A 654 -38.74 10.57 -1.83
CA ALA A 654 -39.43 10.84 -0.56
C ALA A 654 -40.96 10.87 -0.72
N LEU A 655 -41.47 11.48 -1.79
CA LEU A 655 -42.90 11.48 -2.12
C LEU A 655 -43.41 10.05 -2.43
N SER A 656 -42.64 9.26 -3.19
CA SER A 656 -42.97 7.86 -3.49
C SER A 656 -43.06 7.00 -2.23
N ALA A 657 -42.06 7.10 -1.33
CA ALA A 657 -42.05 6.41 -0.05
C ALA A 657 -43.27 6.77 0.82
N LEU A 658 -43.68 8.04 0.83
CA LEU A 658 -44.86 8.51 1.56
C LEU A 658 -46.16 7.96 0.95
N GLN A 659 -46.27 7.86 -0.38
CA GLN A 659 -47.40 7.18 -1.04
C GLN A 659 -47.46 5.68 -0.73
N VAL A 660 -46.32 4.99 -0.75
CA VAL A 660 -46.23 3.56 -0.39
C VAL A 660 -46.65 3.34 1.07
N ARG A 661 -46.17 4.19 1.99
CA ARG A 661 -46.59 4.16 3.39
C ARG A 661 -48.09 4.38 3.54
N ALA A 662 -48.66 5.43 2.93
CA ALA A 662 -50.10 5.68 3.00
C ALA A 662 -50.96 4.52 2.47
N ARG A 663 -50.49 3.80 1.44
CA ARG A 663 -51.15 2.58 0.94
C ARG A 663 -51.07 1.42 1.95
N ARG A 664 -49.93 1.22 2.61
CA ARG A 664 -49.74 0.20 3.68
C ARG A 664 -50.59 0.52 4.90
N ASP A 665 -50.54 1.76 5.38
CA ASP A 665 -51.29 2.21 6.57
C ASP A 665 -52.81 2.04 6.33
N ARG A 666 -53.31 2.35 5.12
CA ARG A 666 -54.69 2.05 4.69
C ARG A 666 -55.01 0.55 4.74
N GLN A 667 -54.12 -0.33 4.26
CA GLN A 667 -54.33 -1.78 4.31
C GLN A 667 -54.39 -2.31 5.76
N THR A 668 -53.53 -1.78 6.65
CA THR A 668 -53.55 -2.12 8.08
C THR A 668 -54.88 -1.71 8.74
N ILE A 669 -55.36 -0.49 8.49
CA ILE A 669 -56.65 -0.01 9.02
C ILE A 669 -57.82 -0.88 8.51
N MET A 670 -57.82 -1.25 7.23
CA MET A 670 -58.87 -2.13 6.67
C MET A 670 -58.84 -3.54 7.28
N ARG A 671 -57.66 -4.08 7.62
CA ARG A 671 -57.53 -5.35 8.35
C ARG A 671 -58.05 -5.24 9.79
N MET A 672 -57.73 -4.16 10.50
CA MET A 672 -58.23 -3.90 11.85
C MET A 672 -59.76 -3.78 11.87
N LEU A 673 -60.35 -3.07 10.91
CA LEU A 673 -61.81 -2.97 10.75
C LEU A 673 -62.46 -4.33 10.49
N ALA A 674 -61.87 -5.17 9.65
CA ALA A 674 -62.36 -6.53 9.42
C ALA A 674 -62.31 -7.38 10.71
N HIS A 675 -61.23 -7.26 11.50
CA HIS A 675 -61.08 -8.02 12.75
C HIS A 675 -62.12 -7.62 13.82
N ILE A 676 -62.44 -6.33 13.91
CA ILE A 676 -63.50 -5.79 14.79
C ILE A 676 -64.89 -6.31 14.37
N GLN A 677 -65.11 -6.65 13.10
CA GLN A 677 -66.36 -7.26 12.63
C GLN A 677 -66.45 -8.78 12.87
N THR A 678 -65.36 -9.45 13.25
CA THR A 678 -65.31 -10.92 13.43
C THR A 678 -65.38 -11.41 14.87
N THR A 679 -65.67 -10.53 15.84
CA THR A 679 -65.78 -10.87 17.27
C THR A 679 -67.21 -10.66 17.82
N PRO A 680 -68.06 -11.70 17.83
CA PRO A 680 -69.27 -11.74 18.66
C PRO A 680 -68.95 -12.27 20.07
N ASP A 681 -69.76 -11.91 21.07
CA ASP A 681 -69.59 -12.32 22.46
C ASP A 681 -69.90 -13.82 22.70
N SER A 682 -68.99 -14.55 23.36
CA SER A 682 -69.29 -15.79 24.09
C SER A 682 -68.22 -16.10 25.14
N HIS A 683 -68.59 -16.85 26.17
CA HIS A 683 -67.84 -17.06 27.43
C HIS A 683 -67.14 -18.43 27.54
N ASP A 684 -66.08 -18.43 28.37
CA ASP A 684 -65.55 -19.50 29.23
C ASP A 684 -64.78 -20.74 28.66
N ASP A 685 -63.91 -21.23 29.56
CA ASP A 685 -63.08 -22.45 29.63
C ASP A 685 -61.78 -22.61 28.78
N ASP A 686 -60.79 -23.22 29.44
CA ASP A 686 -59.34 -23.43 29.16
C ASP A 686 -59.10 -24.97 28.99
N PRO A 687 -57.91 -25.55 28.62
CA PRO A 687 -56.59 -24.94 28.41
C PRO A 687 -55.70 -25.47 27.25
N LEU A 688 -54.54 -24.80 27.07
CA LEU A 688 -53.23 -25.34 26.60
C LEU A 688 -52.98 -25.71 25.11
N GLU A 689 -51.66 -25.73 24.78
CA GLU A 689 -50.95 -26.25 23.58
C GLU A 689 -51.29 -25.61 22.20
N THR A 690 -50.43 -24.79 21.56
CA THR A 690 -49.10 -24.95 20.92
C THR A 690 -49.11 -25.50 19.48
N PHE A 691 -48.19 -24.96 18.64
CA PHE A 691 -47.91 -25.34 17.23
C PHE A 691 -49.06 -25.02 16.22
N GLU A 692 -48.85 -24.90 14.90
CA GLU A 692 -47.63 -24.97 14.07
C GLU A 692 -47.70 -24.02 12.84
N MET A 693 -46.65 -24.01 12.01
CA MET A 693 -46.70 -23.59 10.60
C MET A 693 -47.18 -24.75 9.71
N ASP A 694 -48.05 -24.47 8.73
CA ASP A 694 -48.00 -24.97 7.34
C ASP A 694 -49.27 -24.50 6.57
N GLY A 695 -49.38 -24.58 5.25
CA GLY A 695 -48.44 -25.03 4.22
C GLY A 695 -49.16 -25.34 2.89
N ALA A 696 -48.40 -25.55 1.81
CA ALA A 696 -48.78 -26.19 0.54
C ALA A 696 -49.90 -25.59 -0.38
N THR A 697 -49.45 -25.26 -1.60
CA THR A 697 -50.02 -25.60 -2.94
C THR A 697 -51.50 -25.36 -3.35
N GLY A 698 -51.67 -24.87 -4.58
CA GLY A 698 -52.92 -24.84 -5.37
C GLY A 698 -52.60 -24.57 -6.86
N ASN A 699 -53.28 -25.24 -7.80
CA ASN A 699 -52.76 -25.45 -9.17
C ASN A 699 -53.84 -25.37 -10.30
N PHE A 700 -53.42 -25.16 -11.57
CA PHE A 700 -54.24 -25.07 -12.82
C PHE A 700 -55.16 -23.81 -12.91
N ARG A 701 -55.59 -23.25 -14.07
CA ARG A 701 -55.68 -23.75 -15.46
C ARG A 701 -55.84 -22.65 -16.55
N SER A 702 -55.41 -22.97 -17.78
CA SER A 702 -55.94 -22.56 -19.13
C SER A 702 -55.92 -21.10 -19.67
N THR A 703 -55.16 -20.97 -20.77
CA THR A 703 -55.24 -20.15 -22.03
C THR A 703 -56.65 -20.00 -22.67
N PRO A 704 -56.89 -19.20 -23.78
CA PRO A 704 -55.96 -18.65 -24.81
C PRO A 704 -56.11 -17.13 -25.11
N GLY A 705 -55.39 -16.49 -26.05
CA GLY A 705 -54.29 -16.90 -26.95
C GLY A 705 -54.50 -16.48 -28.43
N PHE A 706 -53.49 -15.91 -29.10
CA PHE A 706 -53.44 -15.66 -30.56
C PHE A 706 -51.98 -15.59 -31.08
N THR A 707 -51.77 -15.75 -32.38
CA THR A 707 -50.45 -16.01 -33.02
C THR A 707 -50.19 -15.11 -34.25
N PHE A 708 -48.93 -15.01 -34.72
CA PHE A 708 -48.53 -15.45 -36.08
C PHE A 708 -47.00 -15.35 -36.41
N LYS A 709 -46.44 -16.47 -36.85
CA LYS A 709 -45.34 -16.70 -37.84
C LYS A 709 -44.09 -15.79 -37.92
N ASP A 710 -42.98 -16.30 -37.39
CA ASP A 710 -41.96 -17.10 -38.13
C ASP A 710 -41.57 -16.72 -39.59
N LYS A 711 -40.25 -16.59 -39.83
CA LYS A 711 -39.56 -16.87 -41.11
C LYS A 711 -38.03 -16.99 -40.91
N GLY A 712 -37.46 -18.20 -40.94
CA GLY A 712 -36.00 -18.43 -40.92
C GLY A 712 -35.36 -18.65 -42.30
N ARG A 713 -34.01 -18.54 -42.38
CA ARG A 713 -33.21 -19.05 -43.52
C ARG A 713 -31.71 -19.26 -43.20
N LYS A 714 -31.34 -20.55 -43.12
CA LYS A 714 -30.12 -21.25 -43.56
C LYS A 714 -28.71 -20.62 -43.45
N ASP A 715 -27.84 -21.37 -42.75
CA ASP A 715 -26.65 -22.10 -43.25
C ASP A 715 -25.76 -21.48 -44.35
N ASP A 716 -24.44 -21.41 -44.08
CA ASP A 716 -23.39 -22.20 -44.78
C ASP A 716 -22.07 -22.16 -43.95
N ASP A 717 -21.13 -23.10 -44.20
CA ASP A 717 -19.94 -23.38 -43.37
C ASP A 717 -18.73 -22.44 -43.58
N LEU A 718 -17.78 -22.48 -42.62
CA LEU A 718 -16.33 -22.52 -42.89
C LEU A 718 -15.55 -23.05 -41.66
N LEU A 719 -14.40 -23.69 -41.90
CA LEU A 719 -13.51 -24.32 -40.91
C LEU A 719 -12.06 -23.83 -41.11
N GLU A 720 -11.16 -24.26 -40.21
CA GLU A 720 -9.70 -24.04 -40.20
C GLU A 720 -9.27 -22.59 -39.84
N ASP A 721 -8.16 -22.33 -39.15
CA ASP A 721 -7.06 -23.22 -38.74
C ASP A 721 -6.50 -22.85 -37.34
N GLU A 722 -5.89 -23.81 -36.64
CA GLU A 722 -5.23 -23.58 -35.33
C GLU A 722 -3.71 -23.35 -35.50
N THR A 723 -3.19 -22.24 -34.98
CA THR A 723 -1.74 -22.04 -34.83
C THR A 723 -1.40 -21.37 -33.49
N GLU A 724 -0.79 -22.13 -32.58
CA GLU A 724 -0.23 -21.59 -31.35
C GLU A 724 0.97 -20.69 -31.64
N MET A 725 0.88 -19.41 -31.28
CA MET A 725 2.04 -18.52 -31.23
C MET A 725 2.57 -18.41 -29.81
N VAL A 726 3.61 -19.19 -29.50
CA VAL A 726 4.47 -18.96 -28.32
C VAL A 726 5.20 -17.64 -28.54
N ALA A 727 4.71 -16.57 -27.92
CA ALA A 727 5.31 -15.24 -27.98
C ALA A 727 6.41 -15.10 -26.92
N ASP A 728 7.64 -14.86 -27.39
CA ASP A 728 8.84 -14.64 -26.56
C ASP A 728 8.66 -13.44 -25.60
N GLU A 729 9.14 -13.56 -24.35
CA GLU A 729 8.99 -12.51 -23.31
C GLU A 729 9.91 -11.31 -23.61
N THR A 730 9.50 -10.46 -24.55
CA THR A 730 10.15 -9.15 -24.75
C THR A 730 10.04 -8.29 -23.47
N ASP A 731 11.19 -7.87 -22.94
CA ASP A 731 11.30 -7.24 -21.63
C ASP A 731 10.65 -5.83 -21.65
N LEU A 732 9.39 -5.75 -21.18
CA LEU A 732 8.66 -4.49 -21.05
C LEU A 732 9.44 -3.53 -20.16
N ALA A 733 9.97 -2.45 -20.78
CA ALA A 733 10.75 -1.44 -20.10
C ALA A 733 9.93 -0.79 -18.97
N LEU A 734 10.32 -1.05 -17.72
CA LEU A 734 9.69 -0.42 -16.56
C LEU A 734 9.72 1.12 -16.69
N PRO A 735 8.65 1.82 -16.30
CA PRO A 735 8.65 3.28 -16.26
C PRO A 735 9.83 3.77 -15.39
N PRO A 736 10.51 4.86 -15.78
CA PRO A 736 11.87 5.15 -15.35
C PRO A 736 12.02 5.22 -13.82
N LEU A 737 12.66 4.20 -13.25
CA LEU A 737 12.94 4.10 -11.81
C LEU A 737 13.90 5.22 -11.40
N VAL A 738 13.34 6.22 -10.70
CA VAL A 738 14.07 7.41 -10.23
C VAL A 738 15.33 6.99 -9.46
N SER A 739 16.49 7.30 -10.04
CA SER A 739 17.80 7.02 -9.47
C SER A 739 18.76 8.17 -9.78
N ALA A 740 19.52 8.61 -8.78
CA ALA A 740 20.53 9.64 -8.92
C ALA A 740 21.88 9.02 -9.33
N GLN A 741 22.62 9.69 -10.21
CA GLN A 741 23.99 9.32 -10.59
C GLN A 741 24.85 10.58 -10.80
N GLY A 742 25.78 10.81 -9.88
CA GLY A 742 26.91 11.75 -10.02
C GLY A 742 28.23 11.00 -10.21
N ARG A 743 29.24 11.61 -10.86
CA ARG A 743 30.56 11.01 -11.09
C ARG A 743 31.63 11.57 -10.15
N SER A 744 32.56 10.70 -9.74
CA SER A 744 33.63 10.99 -8.77
C SER A 744 34.78 11.84 -9.31
N SER A 745 35.28 12.75 -8.47
CA SER A 745 36.68 13.21 -8.46
C SER A 745 37.14 13.52 -7.02
N GLN A 746 38.45 13.43 -6.75
CA GLN A 746 39.02 13.44 -5.38
C GLN A 746 39.48 14.84 -4.89
N PRO A 747 39.71 15.04 -3.57
CA PRO A 747 39.67 16.34 -2.92
C PRO A 747 41.04 16.97 -2.58
N MET A 748 41.02 18.14 -1.96
CA MET A 748 42.11 18.66 -1.09
C MET A 748 41.55 19.29 0.20
N SER A 749 42.46 19.56 1.14
CA SER A 749 42.30 19.99 2.55
C SER A 749 41.87 21.48 2.70
N VAL A 750 41.56 22.07 3.89
CA VAL A 750 42.20 21.97 5.23
C VAL A 750 41.25 22.22 6.43
N ASN A 751 41.59 21.50 7.52
CA ASN A 751 41.27 21.54 8.96
C ASN A 751 41.04 22.92 9.69
N PRO A 752 40.63 22.95 11.00
CA PRO A 752 39.50 23.80 11.45
C PRO A 752 39.76 24.70 12.69
N VAL A 753 38.73 25.42 13.18
CA VAL A 753 38.77 26.24 14.42
C VAL A 753 37.47 26.20 15.26
N GLN A 754 37.53 25.47 16.39
CA GLN A 754 37.06 25.77 17.77
C GLN A 754 35.68 26.42 18.12
N SER A 755 35.14 25.96 19.28
CA SER A 755 34.40 26.69 20.34
C SER A 755 32.88 26.99 20.19
N LEU A 756 32.04 27.09 21.25
CA LEU A 756 32.10 26.71 22.68
C LEU A 756 30.68 26.72 23.34
N THR A 757 30.45 25.84 24.35
CA THR A 757 29.52 25.96 25.52
C THR A 757 27.99 26.21 25.40
N GLY A 758 27.21 25.37 26.12
CA GLY A 758 26.06 25.80 26.97
C GLY A 758 24.65 25.27 26.62
N GLY A 759 23.80 24.75 27.53
CA GLY A 759 24.07 24.29 28.91
C GLY A 759 22.98 24.44 30.00
N VAL A 760 21.72 24.00 29.81
CA VAL A 760 20.66 23.97 30.86
C VAL A 760 19.78 22.71 30.65
N ARG A 761 19.79 21.66 31.48
CA ARG A 761 19.22 21.43 32.84
C ARG A 761 17.69 21.26 32.94
N ASN A 762 17.27 19.99 32.93
CA ASN A 762 16.24 19.26 33.70
C ASN A 762 15.05 19.98 34.34
N LEU A 763 13.88 19.33 34.26
CA LEU A 763 12.99 19.07 35.40
C LEU A 763 12.38 17.66 35.30
N THR A 764 12.16 16.99 36.44
CA THR A 764 11.60 15.63 36.55
C THR A 764 10.56 15.57 37.68
N LEU A 765 9.58 14.67 37.58
CA LEU A 765 8.67 14.31 38.67
C LEU A 765 8.18 12.85 38.55
N SER A 766 7.86 12.23 39.68
CA SER A 766 7.34 10.86 39.87
C SER A 766 6.05 10.94 40.75
N SER A 767 5.35 9.90 41.24
CA SER A 767 5.63 8.45 41.42
C SER A 767 4.37 7.60 41.75
N SER A 768 4.33 6.35 41.25
CA SER A 768 4.03 5.07 41.95
C SER A 768 2.68 4.71 42.65
N MET A 769 2.58 3.39 42.99
CA MET A 769 1.58 2.65 43.83
C MET A 769 0.31 2.08 43.14
N ALA A 770 -0.31 0.94 43.55
CA ALA A 770 0.13 -0.29 44.26
C ALA A 770 -0.99 -1.40 44.18
N ILE A 771 -0.70 -2.68 44.49
CA ILE A 771 -1.61 -3.87 44.35
C ILE A 771 -2.13 -4.38 45.72
N PRO A 772 -3.25 -5.16 45.77
CA PRO A 772 -3.19 -6.51 46.38
C PRO A 772 -4.02 -7.63 45.67
N GLN A 773 -3.87 -8.89 46.12
CA GLN A 773 -4.44 -10.14 45.53
C GLN A 773 -5.59 -10.76 46.38
N VAL A 774 -6.26 -11.83 45.89
CA VAL A 774 -6.44 -13.17 46.55
C VAL A 774 -7.33 -14.16 45.71
N LYS A 775 -7.26 -15.49 45.98
CA LYS A 775 -7.98 -16.65 45.36
C LYS A 775 -8.98 -17.30 46.39
N PRO A 776 -9.56 -18.55 46.33
CA PRO A 776 -9.50 -19.69 45.36
C PRO A 776 -10.82 -20.54 45.13
N GLN A 777 -10.68 -21.72 44.48
CA GLN A 777 -11.61 -22.91 44.39
C GLN A 777 -12.88 -22.80 43.48
N GLY A 778 -13.36 -23.85 42.77
CA GLY A 778 -12.72 -25.13 42.36
C GLY A 778 -13.62 -26.24 41.73
N ASN A 779 -13.04 -27.06 40.84
CA ASN A 779 -13.24 -28.53 40.60
C ASN A 779 -14.44 -29.19 39.81
N VAL A 780 -14.12 -30.28 39.06
CA VAL A 780 -14.97 -31.45 38.59
C VAL A 780 -15.97 -31.18 37.41
N ARG A 781 -15.85 -31.71 36.16
CA ARG A 781 -16.01 -33.10 35.56
C ARG A 781 -17.50 -33.52 35.29
N VAL A 782 -17.94 -34.28 34.24
CA VAL A 782 -17.34 -34.94 33.03
C VAL A 782 -18.45 -35.47 32.03
N ALA A 783 -18.08 -35.91 30.79
CA ALA A 783 -18.82 -36.79 29.81
C ALA A 783 -20.03 -36.25 28.97
N GLN A 784 -20.51 -36.87 27.84
CA GLN A 784 -19.88 -37.57 26.66
C GLN A 784 -20.94 -37.94 25.55
N SER A 785 -20.48 -38.30 24.33
CA SER A 785 -20.99 -39.30 23.32
C SER A 785 -22.16 -39.05 22.30
N LEU A 786 -21.83 -39.23 21.00
CA LEU A 786 -22.45 -40.09 19.92
C LEU A 786 -23.91 -39.90 19.42
N ASP A 787 -24.35 -40.29 18.21
CA ASP A 787 -23.78 -40.45 16.82
C ASP A 787 -24.89 -40.91 15.80
N VAL A 788 -24.62 -41.13 14.48
CA VAL A 788 -25.22 -42.13 13.51
C VAL A 788 -25.03 -41.80 11.99
N GLU A 789 -25.11 -42.83 11.10
CA GLU A 789 -24.55 -42.97 9.73
C GLU A 789 -25.52 -42.90 8.50
N GLY A 790 -24.95 -42.86 7.26
CA GLY A 790 -25.48 -43.54 6.03
C GLY A 790 -25.77 -42.67 4.77
N LEU A 791 -25.67 -43.14 3.50
CA LEU A 791 -25.06 -44.36 2.87
C LEU A 791 -25.03 -44.27 1.29
N PHE A 792 -24.29 -45.18 0.61
CA PHE A 792 -24.39 -45.70 -0.80
C PHE A 792 -23.25 -45.49 -1.86
N ASP A 793 -23.17 -46.42 -2.83
CA ASP A 793 -22.02 -46.82 -3.70
C ASP A 793 -22.32 -46.84 -5.24
N MET A 794 -21.29 -47.04 -6.11
CA MET A 794 -21.08 -48.26 -6.98
C MET A 794 -20.11 -48.12 -8.22
N GLU A 795 -19.28 -49.16 -8.43
CA GLU A 795 -18.76 -49.82 -9.69
C GLU A 795 -18.04 -49.03 -10.85
N GLY A 796 -17.13 -49.59 -11.69
CA GLY A 796 -16.51 -50.95 -11.79
C GLY A 796 -15.62 -51.21 -13.05
N LEU A 797 -15.02 -52.43 -13.17
CA LEU A 797 -14.15 -53.04 -14.25
C LEU A 797 -12.65 -52.59 -14.34
N MET A 798 -11.56 -53.40 -14.49
CA MET A 798 -11.17 -54.72 -15.14
C MET A 798 -10.60 -54.56 -16.58
N GLU A 799 -9.52 -55.18 -17.12
CA GLU A 799 -8.47 -56.20 -16.75
C GLU A 799 -7.22 -56.04 -17.71
N GLY A 800 -6.08 -56.76 -17.74
CA GLY A 800 -5.46 -57.87 -16.95
C GLY A 800 -4.27 -58.61 -17.67
N THR A 801 -3.25 -59.11 -16.93
CA THR A 801 -2.13 -60.07 -17.32
C THR A 801 -0.94 -59.62 -18.22
N GLY A 802 0.31 -60.15 -18.16
CA GLY A 802 1.01 -61.02 -17.18
C GLY A 802 2.38 -61.68 -17.62
N VAL A 803 3.16 -62.22 -16.66
CA VAL A 803 4.27 -63.25 -16.76
C VAL A 803 5.77 -62.79 -16.95
N MET A 804 6.73 -63.66 -16.55
CA MET A 804 8.16 -63.48 -16.16
C MET A 804 9.06 -64.68 -16.67
N PRO A 805 10.37 -64.89 -16.32
CA PRO A 805 11.62 -64.07 -16.14
C PRO A 805 12.83 -64.76 -16.91
N PRO A 806 14.13 -64.95 -16.47
CA PRO A 806 15.05 -64.26 -15.52
C PRO A 806 16.58 -64.06 -15.93
N GLN A 807 17.24 -63.01 -15.38
CA GLN A 807 18.68 -62.98 -14.91
C GLN A 807 19.85 -63.00 -15.98
N PRO A 808 21.17 -62.92 -15.63
CA PRO A 808 22.01 -61.70 -15.53
C PRO A 808 23.41 -61.88 -16.26
N PRO A 809 24.61 -61.29 -15.91
CA PRO A 809 25.03 -60.16 -15.04
C PRO A 809 26.15 -59.19 -15.64
N ASN A 810 26.62 -58.22 -14.82
CA ASN A 810 27.95 -57.53 -14.78
C ASN A 810 28.66 -56.92 -16.02
N TYR A 811 29.02 -55.62 -15.95
CA TYR A 811 30.42 -55.12 -15.95
C TYR A 811 30.51 -53.64 -15.47
N GLN A 812 31.71 -53.05 -15.42
CA GLN A 812 32.03 -51.68 -14.93
C GLN A 812 32.49 -50.75 -16.08
N SER A 813 32.21 -49.44 -16.01
CA SER A 813 33.17 -48.30 -16.16
C SER A 813 32.49 -46.95 -16.47
N ASP A 814 32.86 -45.93 -15.66
CA ASP A 814 33.38 -44.58 -15.95
C ASP A 814 32.72 -43.60 -16.97
N ASP A 815 32.75 -42.32 -16.55
CA ASP A 815 32.77 -41.01 -17.25
C ASP A 815 31.52 -40.35 -17.94
N ASP A 816 31.16 -39.20 -17.36
CA ASP A 816 30.72 -37.88 -17.90
C ASP A 816 29.33 -37.56 -18.56
N ASP A 817 28.88 -36.35 -18.19
CA ASP A 817 27.91 -35.36 -18.75
C ASP A 817 26.36 -35.56 -18.84
N ASP A 818 25.69 -34.56 -18.21
CA ASP A 818 24.48 -33.80 -18.55
C ASP A 818 23.03 -34.37 -18.64
N THR A 819 22.18 -33.81 -17.75
CA THR A 819 20.79 -33.30 -17.90
C THR A 819 19.53 -34.19 -17.82
N ASP A 820 18.67 -33.77 -16.88
CA ASP A 820 17.19 -33.69 -16.81
C ASP A 820 16.22 -34.90 -16.70
N ASP A 821 15.21 -34.64 -15.84
CA ASP A 821 13.83 -35.13 -15.71
C ASP A 821 13.46 -36.63 -15.85
N SER A 822 12.89 -37.19 -14.77
CA SER A 822 11.42 -37.42 -14.67
C SER A 822 10.98 -38.02 -13.32
N ASN A 823 9.66 -38.02 -13.05
CA ASN A 823 9.04 -38.52 -11.81
C ASN A 823 8.80 -40.04 -11.82
N HIS A 824 9.04 -40.70 -10.68
CA HIS A 824 8.17 -41.65 -9.93
C HIS A 824 8.96 -42.08 -8.67
N ASP A 825 8.42 -42.08 -7.45
CA ASP A 825 7.28 -42.81 -6.88
C ASP A 825 7.52 -44.34 -6.74
N GLU A 826 8.13 -44.72 -5.62
CA GLU A 826 8.12 -46.09 -5.08
C GLU A 826 7.73 -46.10 -3.60
N GLY A 827 6.65 -46.82 -3.27
CA GLY A 827 6.58 -47.58 -2.02
C GLY A 827 7.10 -49.02 -2.26
N ILE A 828 7.03 -49.98 -1.33
CA ILE A 828 6.20 -50.13 -0.12
C ILE A 828 6.94 -51.07 0.88
N HIS A 829 6.42 -51.17 2.11
CA HIS A 829 6.51 -52.31 3.06
C HIS A 829 7.60 -52.19 4.16
N ILE A 830 7.52 -52.81 5.36
CA ILE A 830 6.88 -54.04 5.89
C ILE A 830 6.58 -53.82 7.42
N PRO A 831 5.86 -54.67 8.21
CA PRO A 831 4.58 -55.39 8.07
C PRO A 831 3.47 -54.83 9.03
N GLY A 832 2.26 -55.40 9.02
CA GLY A 832 1.22 -55.16 10.04
C GLY A 832 1.02 -56.32 11.03
N GLY A 833 0.39 -56.06 12.19
CA GLY A 833 -0.17 -57.14 13.02
C GLY A 833 -0.45 -56.89 14.52
N ARG A 834 -1.57 -56.23 14.87
CA ARG A 834 -2.60 -56.69 15.85
C ARG A 834 -3.60 -55.58 16.27
N MET A 835 -4.89 -55.85 16.03
CA MET A 835 -6.07 -55.22 16.68
C MET A 835 -6.36 -55.89 18.05
N PRO A 836 -7.26 -55.40 18.94
CA PRO A 836 -8.42 -54.48 18.74
C PRO A 836 -8.48 -53.24 19.68
N GLY A 837 -9.41 -52.28 19.56
CA GLY A 837 -10.48 -52.01 18.56
C GLY A 837 -11.59 -51.09 19.12
N VAL A 838 -12.55 -50.63 18.27
CA VAL A 838 -13.78 -49.82 18.59
C VAL A 838 -13.46 -48.31 18.90
N ARG A 839 -13.72 -47.33 18.01
CA ARG A 839 -15.00 -46.63 17.65
C ARG A 839 -15.56 -45.71 18.78
N ASP A 840 -16.08 -44.49 18.57
CA ASP A 840 -16.24 -43.61 17.38
C ASP A 840 -16.34 -42.10 17.78
N LEU A 841 -16.29 -41.24 16.75
CA LEU A 841 -16.71 -39.81 16.51
C LEU A 841 -17.20 -38.83 17.62
N ALA A 842 -17.17 -37.53 17.26
CA ALA A 842 -17.89 -36.44 17.95
C ALA A 842 -18.24 -35.25 16.99
N GLN A 843 -19.44 -34.69 17.14
CA GLN A 843 -19.93 -33.49 16.42
C GLN A 843 -19.82 -32.18 17.25
N SER A 844 -20.39 -31.08 16.75
CA SER A 844 -20.05 -29.69 17.04
C SER A 844 -21.06 -28.88 17.88
N VAL A 845 -20.54 -28.17 18.91
CA VAL A 845 -21.02 -26.94 19.63
C VAL A 845 -22.51 -26.79 20.04
N PRO A 846 -22.79 -26.19 21.22
CA PRO A 846 -23.22 -24.78 21.17
C PRO A 846 -22.59 -23.87 22.24
N VAL A 847 -22.54 -22.56 21.94
CA VAL A 847 -22.09 -21.50 22.86
C VAL A 847 -23.26 -20.99 23.70
N ASN A 848 -23.02 -20.57 24.95
CA ASN A 848 -24.01 -19.83 25.72
C ASN A 848 -23.37 -18.72 26.57
N VAL A 849 -24.08 -17.60 26.76
CA VAL A 849 -23.50 -16.31 27.19
C VAL A 849 -24.00 -15.89 28.59
N PRO A 850 -23.13 -15.40 29.50
CA PRO A 850 -23.58 -14.89 30.80
C PRO A 850 -24.35 -13.56 30.70
N MET A 851 -25.55 -13.54 31.26
CA MET A 851 -26.35 -12.32 31.48
C MET A 851 -26.06 -11.68 32.85
N TRP A 852 -25.82 -10.37 32.91
CA TRP A 852 -25.78 -9.65 34.20
C TRP A 852 -26.41 -8.24 34.19
N ALA A 853 -27.24 -8.02 35.20
CA ALA A 853 -27.48 -6.79 35.96
C ALA A 853 -27.71 -5.46 35.21
N ASN A 854 -28.97 -5.02 35.19
CA ASN A 854 -29.43 -3.69 34.77
C ASN A 854 -29.14 -2.61 35.85
N PRO A 855 -28.30 -1.57 35.60
CA PRO A 855 -28.05 -0.48 36.56
C PRO A 855 -29.20 0.53 36.64
N ARG A 856 -29.38 1.16 37.81
CA ARG A 856 -30.54 2.02 38.10
C ARG A 856 -30.47 3.40 37.44
N ILE A 857 -31.67 3.93 37.16
CA ILE A 857 -31.93 5.32 36.77
C ILE A 857 -31.22 6.32 37.70
N ALA A 858 -30.41 7.21 37.12
CA ALA A 858 -29.96 8.45 37.75
C ALA A 858 -30.51 9.65 36.97
N LYS A 859 -31.32 10.49 37.62
CA LYS A 859 -31.82 11.73 37.01
C LYS A 859 -30.71 12.78 37.02
N SER A 860 -30.43 13.39 35.86
CA SER A 860 -29.82 14.71 35.78
C SER A 860 -30.77 15.65 35.03
N VAL A 861 -30.78 16.93 35.43
CA VAL A 861 -31.74 17.92 34.93
C VAL A 861 -31.22 18.53 33.62
N ARG A 862 -32.08 18.63 32.61
CA ARG A 862 -31.91 19.56 31.49
C ARG A 862 -33.01 20.61 31.56
N GLU A 863 -32.61 21.86 31.52
CA GLU A 863 -33.53 23.00 31.45
C GLU A 863 -34.20 23.06 30.06
N PRO A 864 -35.49 23.43 29.98
CA PRO A 864 -36.16 23.54 28.69
C PRO A 864 -35.75 24.83 27.99
N ILE A 865 -35.03 24.72 26.86
CA ILE A 865 -34.88 25.84 25.92
C ILE A 865 -36.24 26.10 25.27
N ILE A 866 -36.88 27.20 25.67
CA ILE A 866 -38.15 27.65 25.08
C ILE A 866 -37.85 28.24 23.71
N ILE A 867 -38.27 27.56 22.64
CA ILE A 867 -38.33 28.12 21.30
C ILE A 867 -39.73 28.73 21.13
N GLU A 868 -39.84 30.04 21.29
CA GLU A 868 -41.07 30.76 20.96
C GLU A 868 -41.36 30.64 19.46
N ARG A 869 -42.61 30.35 19.12
CA ARG A 869 -43.08 30.36 17.72
C ARG A 869 -43.65 31.75 17.42
N PRO A 870 -43.13 32.51 16.44
CA PRO A 870 -43.73 33.77 16.02
C PRO A 870 -45.16 33.55 15.52
N SER A 871 -46.14 34.12 16.23
CA SER A 871 -47.56 33.87 16.01
C SER A 871 -48.23 34.88 15.06
N ASP A 872 -47.60 35.15 13.91
CA ASP A 872 -48.24 35.92 12.84
C ASP A 872 -47.78 35.48 11.44
N THR A 873 -48.72 34.97 10.64
CA THR A 873 -48.49 34.58 9.23
C THR A 873 -48.33 35.79 8.30
N ASN A 874 -48.79 36.98 8.69
CA ASN A 874 -48.72 38.18 7.86
C ASN A 874 -47.29 38.73 7.74
N GLN A 875 -46.46 38.60 8.79
CA GLN A 875 -45.06 39.03 8.73
C GLN A 875 -44.21 38.15 7.79
N MET A 876 -44.51 36.84 7.71
CA MET A 876 -43.86 35.95 6.73
C MET A 876 -44.22 36.35 5.29
N ALA A 877 -45.47 36.71 5.01
CA ALA A 877 -45.88 37.21 3.70
C ALA A 877 -45.16 38.53 3.32
N ALA A 878 -44.97 39.44 4.28
CA ALA A 878 -44.23 40.68 4.08
C ALA A 878 -42.73 40.43 3.77
N SER A 879 -42.07 39.54 4.51
CA SER A 879 -40.67 39.16 4.25
C SER A 879 -40.49 38.45 2.90
N ILE A 880 -41.43 37.60 2.50
CA ILE A 880 -41.40 36.94 1.18
C ILE A 880 -41.63 37.97 0.05
N GLN A 881 -42.51 38.97 0.23
CA GLN A 881 -42.64 40.07 -0.73
C GLN A 881 -41.41 40.98 -0.77
N ALA A 882 -40.70 41.19 0.34
CA ALA A 882 -39.44 41.95 0.36
C ALA A 882 -38.35 41.22 -0.42
N LEU A 883 -38.18 39.91 -0.19
CA LEU A 883 -37.28 39.06 -0.97
C LEU A 883 -37.63 39.06 -2.47
N ALA A 884 -38.90 38.85 -2.82
CA ALA A 884 -39.35 38.89 -4.22
C ALA A 884 -39.10 40.25 -4.91
N ARG A 885 -39.13 41.37 -4.17
CA ARG A 885 -38.77 42.69 -4.71
C ARG A 885 -37.26 42.86 -4.90
N SER A 886 -36.43 42.34 -4.00
CA SER A 886 -34.96 42.42 -4.11
C SER A 886 -34.36 41.64 -5.30
N VAL A 887 -35.08 40.63 -5.81
CA VAL A 887 -34.65 39.81 -6.96
C VAL A 887 -34.91 40.49 -8.32
N HIS A 888 -35.64 41.61 -8.35
CA HIS A 888 -36.06 42.29 -9.58
C HIS A 888 -35.47 43.70 -9.78
N THR A 889 -34.50 44.12 -8.95
CA THR A 889 -33.91 45.48 -9.00
C THR A 889 -32.57 45.58 -9.73
N THR A 890 -32.07 44.51 -10.37
CA THR A 890 -30.77 44.50 -11.10
C THR A 890 -30.86 43.78 -12.45
N SER A 891 -31.91 44.05 -13.24
CA SER A 891 -32.15 43.37 -14.52
C SER A 891 -32.80 44.26 -15.62
N VAL A 892 -32.58 45.57 -15.60
CA VAL A 892 -33.25 46.52 -16.52
C VAL A 892 -32.28 47.26 -17.47
N ASP A 893 -30.98 47.31 -17.17
CA ASP A 893 -29.97 48.03 -17.97
C ASP A 893 -29.09 47.13 -18.88
N LEU A 894 -29.54 45.93 -19.26
CA LEU A 894 -28.71 44.96 -20.03
C LEU A 894 -29.36 44.30 -21.26
N PHE A 895 -30.53 44.76 -21.72
CA PHE A 895 -31.12 44.32 -22.99
C PHE A 895 -31.58 45.52 -23.83
N GLY A 896 -30.92 45.71 -24.98
CA GLY A 896 -31.28 46.72 -25.97
C GLY A 896 -32.55 46.36 -26.78
N ASP A 897 -33.02 47.32 -27.57
CA ASP A 897 -34.35 47.30 -28.21
C ASP A 897 -34.67 46.04 -29.03
N LEU A 898 -35.88 45.52 -28.82
CA LEU A 898 -36.49 44.50 -29.67
C LEU A 898 -36.89 45.12 -31.04
N PRO A 899 -36.65 44.42 -32.17
CA PRO A 899 -36.97 44.93 -33.49
C PRO A 899 -38.48 45.00 -33.74
N ARG A 900 -38.93 46.10 -34.38
CA ARG A 900 -40.35 46.30 -34.74
C ARG A 900 -40.78 45.35 -35.88
N PRO A 901 -42.06 44.92 -35.92
CA PRO A 901 -42.55 43.98 -36.92
C PRO A 901 -42.64 44.61 -38.32
N ARG A 902 -42.37 43.82 -39.36
CA ARG A 902 -42.70 44.17 -40.75
C ARG A 902 -44.21 43.98 -40.97
N GLN A 903 -44.86 44.98 -41.58
CA GLN A 903 -46.21 44.79 -42.14
C GLN A 903 -46.14 44.21 -43.57
N PRO A 904 -47.22 43.56 -44.05
CA PRO A 904 -47.20 42.80 -45.29
C PRO A 904 -47.46 43.65 -46.54
N PHE A 905 -46.78 43.27 -47.62
CA PHE A 905 -47.19 43.40 -49.03
C PHE A 905 -46.61 42.20 -49.79
#